data_AF-A0A926HAH3-F1
#
_entry.id   AF-A0A926HAH3-F1
#
_cell.length_a   1.000
_cell.length_b   1.000
_cell.length_c   1.000
_cell.angle_alpha   90.00
_cell.angle_beta   90.00
_cell.angle_gamma   90.00
#
_symmetry.space_group_name_H-M   'P 1'
#
loop_
_entity.id
_entity.type
_entity.pdbx_description
1 polymer ?
#
loop_
_entity_poly.entity_id
_entity_poly.type
_entity_poly.pdbx_seq_one_letter_code
_entity_poly.pdbx_strand_id
1 'polypeptide(L)'
;QWSGTSLVLPDEDAAALFQTEQATSAAALGRMYVPAGLEAIALRYGQTYDFRVRLMDPTAGGPLDADEPVYESPTPVATVPFRRHVVPEPVRIPGLPLFPDAPLDARFTDDALTVGRPLLAYPSVVFTGKYVDPIPLLQAASDAAVGQDSFGIPDPDVTRMRIDVEVRALRMDNLLSLSGREAYVHLYSTERAFPAEFDQPRVIALEFRDAAVLRFGDPNDRGDLGLAQAEIDMLDQLVLPTARDIRLTVRALADEDAAYFAAGANVGKPVQLHVRRESANEAELFASTSAARKIRGMYLQPDPTPVFDNSVATLLFQRTTGGSPAIIQRLAEQLGTDHKGLTLVGKTGERVVFGCSRRLRHTLSPDNSALTFAAKEDLTNHWIVALTLQLDRDWTWDALKYVGFEIFREKQFTSDAELDDNGGRPIGDWEVIPTASIVALNRPQRDRTTLIFLDAVEPKSELPQASNPTETRFPDTIRLRYRIEPRFLSAPAAPPPVEELALELPVTTPPAQVPQIVSAGIALSKYQRNTTYSATEPRRRFLWLELAEPPRDPNDTYFIRLLGYAPDPLLSDNRLESFTPPEESPLPIEPELVRVITPDQPDDQAGLAAMVRLEAATSSDKHFLVPLPPGLSADSPELFGMFTYELRVGHTHIWCTAQGRFGRALRTTGVQHPAPTLFCTCQRSEEALVIEAPYAEAVLNGKNITAEPPRTEIWALLYAQVRQADGKDWRNILLDDRALRLRPRVLGRRRDTIVGSVQPMAFQNRDATAYGLTGWRQAEIADFLRDLGLPQDSPLSVLCVEMLPRAAALRSQAAGEQRQAEGDLVSSVQAARSGRAAAPLAMADDDVRPLTDGLGHYRILRTSPLTEVPEVCCPTC
;
A
#
# COMPACT_ATOMS: atom_id res chain seq x y z
N GLN A 1 -47.89 -21.60 -60.68
CA GLN A 1 -47.85 -20.52 -59.67
C GLN A 1 -49.04 -19.63 -59.96
N TRP A 2 -49.86 -19.30 -58.96
CA TRP A 2 -50.95 -18.34 -59.18
C TRP A 2 -50.35 -16.94 -59.22
N SER A 3 -50.22 -16.38 -60.42
CA SER A 3 -49.71 -15.03 -60.61
C SER A 3 -50.88 -14.14 -61.03
N GLY A 4 -51.40 -13.36 -60.08
CA GLY A 4 -52.44 -12.38 -60.32
C GLY A 4 -53.86 -12.96 -60.42
N THR A 5 -54.67 -12.53 -61.38
CA THR A 5 -56.12 -12.81 -61.39
C THR A 5 -56.47 -14.22 -61.84
N SER A 6 -55.69 -14.82 -62.75
CA SER A 6 -55.94 -16.17 -63.30
C SER A 6 -54.94 -17.21 -62.80
N LEU A 7 -55.43 -18.43 -62.53
CA LEU A 7 -54.58 -19.57 -62.12
C LEU A 7 -53.89 -20.26 -63.31
N VAL A 8 -54.46 -20.11 -64.52
CA VAL A 8 -54.07 -20.89 -65.71
C VAL A 8 -53.56 -19.99 -66.85
N LEU A 9 -54.14 -18.80 -67.00
CA LEU A 9 -53.74 -17.87 -68.07
C LEU A 9 -52.68 -16.89 -67.57
N PRO A 10 -51.74 -16.47 -68.43
CA PRO A 10 -50.84 -15.36 -68.14
C PRO A 10 -51.62 -14.08 -67.82
N ASP A 11 -51.11 -13.31 -66.88
CA ASP A 11 -51.75 -12.08 -66.42
C ASP A 11 -51.28 -10.88 -67.26
N GLU A 12 -52.22 -10.21 -67.94
CA GLU A 12 -51.94 -9.07 -68.80
C GLU A 12 -51.52 -7.82 -68.02
N ASP A 13 -52.08 -7.59 -66.82
CA ASP A 13 -51.69 -6.47 -65.95
C ASP A 13 -50.25 -6.66 -65.47
N ALA A 14 -49.88 -7.90 -65.10
CA ALA A 14 -48.49 -8.22 -64.78
C ALA A 14 -47.57 -7.98 -65.98
N ALA A 15 -47.96 -8.40 -67.19
CA ALA A 15 -47.16 -8.24 -68.38
C ALA A 15 -46.90 -6.76 -68.72
N ALA A 16 -47.93 -5.91 -68.58
CA ALA A 16 -47.86 -4.47 -68.76
C ALA A 16 -46.98 -3.80 -67.68
N LEU A 17 -47.22 -4.11 -66.40
CA LEU A 17 -46.47 -3.54 -65.28
C LEU A 17 -44.99 -3.89 -65.30
N PHE A 18 -44.62 -5.13 -65.63
CA PHE A 18 -43.23 -5.56 -65.73
C PHE A 18 -42.60 -5.32 -67.12
N GLN A 19 -43.33 -4.67 -68.05
CA GLN A 19 -42.88 -4.33 -69.41
C GLN A 19 -42.37 -5.53 -70.22
N THR A 20 -42.93 -6.72 -69.97
CA THR A 20 -42.52 -7.98 -70.62
C THR A 20 -43.27 -8.29 -71.92
N GLU A 21 -44.28 -7.48 -72.26
CA GLU A 21 -45.09 -7.63 -73.49
C GLU A 21 -44.28 -7.47 -74.79
N GLN A 22 -43.15 -6.75 -74.77
CA GLN A 22 -42.38 -6.44 -75.98
C GLN A 22 -41.50 -7.60 -76.48
N ALA A 23 -41.39 -8.72 -75.75
CA ALA A 23 -40.46 -9.80 -76.07
C ALA A 23 -41.07 -11.03 -76.77
N THR A 24 -42.40 -11.18 -76.88
CA THR A 24 -42.99 -12.44 -77.37
C THR A 24 -44.35 -12.30 -78.06
N SER A 25 -44.61 -13.16 -79.07
CA SER A 25 -45.85 -13.22 -79.86
C SER A 25 -47.13 -13.36 -79.02
N ALA A 26 -48.28 -12.89 -79.53
CA ALA A 26 -49.60 -12.94 -78.87
C ALA A 26 -50.05 -14.33 -78.34
N ALA A 27 -49.49 -15.43 -78.85
CA ALA A 27 -49.71 -16.79 -78.33
C ALA A 27 -49.11 -17.01 -76.93
N ALA A 28 -48.08 -16.25 -76.54
CA ALA A 28 -47.37 -16.38 -75.26
C ALA A 28 -48.14 -15.80 -74.06
N LEU A 29 -49.02 -14.81 -74.29
CA LEU A 29 -49.91 -14.23 -73.27
C LEU A 29 -51.26 -14.95 -73.17
N GLY A 30 -51.44 -16.06 -73.89
CA GLY A 30 -52.66 -16.88 -73.77
C GLY A 30 -53.94 -16.24 -74.31
N ARG A 31 -53.84 -15.17 -75.12
CA ARG A 31 -54.99 -14.41 -75.71
C ARG A 31 -55.95 -15.24 -76.60
N MET A 32 -55.68 -16.53 -76.81
CA MET A 32 -56.58 -17.48 -77.48
C MET A 32 -57.70 -17.97 -76.55
N TYR A 33 -57.53 -17.82 -75.24
CA TYR A 33 -58.48 -18.22 -74.22
C TYR A 33 -58.95 -16.98 -73.46
N VAL A 34 -60.24 -16.93 -73.14
CA VAL A 34 -60.82 -15.86 -72.31
C VAL A 34 -61.09 -16.47 -70.93
N PRO A 35 -60.53 -15.91 -69.85
CA PRO A 35 -60.89 -16.35 -68.52
C PRO A 35 -62.35 -15.99 -68.24
N ALA A 36 -63.10 -16.88 -67.62
CA ALA A 36 -64.51 -16.66 -67.29
C ALA A 36 -64.71 -16.62 -65.77
N GLY A 37 -65.47 -15.63 -65.28
CA GLY A 37 -65.89 -15.55 -63.87
C GLY A 37 -64.86 -14.92 -62.92
N LEU A 38 -63.77 -14.33 -63.44
CA LEU A 38 -62.77 -13.63 -62.61
C LEU A 38 -63.35 -12.38 -61.95
N GLU A 39 -64.25 -11.69 -62.64
CA GLU A 39 -65.01 -10.54 -62.15
C GLU A 39 -65.93 -10.86 -60.95
N ALA A 40 -66.29 -12.14 -60.73
CA ALA A 40 -67.18 -12.55 -59.65
C ALA A 40 -66.44 -12.89 -58.34
N ILE A 41 -65.14 -13.21 -58.40
CA ILE A 41 -64.36 -13.71 -57.26
C ILE A 41 -63.00 -12.98 -57.19
N ALA A 42 -62.97 -11.85 -56.48
CA ALA A 42 -61.74 -11.15 -56.20
C ALA A 42 -60.92 -11.87 -55.11
N LEU A 43 -59.63 -12.11 -55.38
CA LEU A 43 -58.71 -12.70 -54.41
C LEU A 43 -58.28 -11.66 -53.39
N ARG A 44 -58.55 -11.95 -52.11
CA ARG A 44 -58.29 -11.06 -50.98
C ARG A 44 -57.71 -11.86 -49.83
N TYR A 45 -56.67 -11.32 -49.21
CA TYR A 45 -56.14 -11.89 -47.98
C TYR A 45 -57.21 -11.87 -46.87
N GLY A 46 -57.19 -12.89 -46.01
CA GLY A 46 -58.18 -13.06 -44.94
C GLY A 46 -59.43 -13.84 -45.35
N GLN A 47 -59.61 -14.09 -46.65
CA GLN A 47 -60.72 -14.89 -47.17
C GLN A 47 -60.34 -16.36 -47.33
N THR A 48 -61.34 -17.23 -47.39
CA THR A 48 -61.17 -18.66 -47.64
C THR A 48 -61.80 -19.01 -48.99
N TYR A 49 -61.06 -19.74 -49.82
CA TYR A 49 -61.47 -20.09 -51.17
C TYR A 49 -61.56 -21.60 -51.35
N ASP A 50 -62.58 -22.03 -52.08
CA ASP A 50 -62.81 -23.42 -52.45
C ASP A 50 -62.32 -23.66 -53.88
N PHE A 51 -61.33 -24.53 -54.04
CA PHE A 51 -60.78 -24.92 -55.33
C PHE A 51 -61.41 -26.23 -55.81
N ARG A 52 -62.10 -26.17 -56.93
CA ARG A 52 -62.69 -27.34 -57.61
C ARG A 52 -62.02 -27.54 -58.96
N VAL A 53 -61.37 -28.69 -59.16
CA VAL A 53 -60.77 -29.04 -60.46
C VAL A 53 -61.80 -29.81 -61.29
N ARG A 54 -61.98 -29.40 -62.56
CA ARG A 54 -62.83 -30.08 -63.53
C ARG A 54 -61.99 -30.47 -64.73
N LEU A 55 -62.07 -31.73 -65.14
CA LEU A 55 -61.35 -32.24 -66.30
C LEU A 55 -62.25 -32.18 -67.53
N MET A 56 -61.66 -31.75 -68.65
CA MET A 56 -62.29 -31.65 -69.96
C MET A 56 -61.56 -32.60 -70.90
N ASP A 57 -62.30 -33.28 -71.76
CA ASP A 57 -61.71 -34.16 -72.77
C ASP A 57 -61.09 -33.36 -73.93
N PRO A 58 -60.26 -33.99 -74.78
CA PRO A 58 -59.60 -33.33 -75.91
C PRO A 58 -60.56 -32.80 -76.99
N THR A 59 -61.83 -33.21 -76.98
CA THR A 59 -62.89 -32.76 -77.90
C THR A 59 -63.75 -31.64 -77.33
N ALA A 60 -63.33 -31.06 -76.19
CA ALA A 60 -64.05 -30.04 -75.46
C ALA A 60 -65.31 -30.51 -74.71
N GLY A 61 -65.46 -31.81 -74.48
CA GLY A 61 -66.51 -32.39 -73.66
C GLY A 61 -66.12 -32.43 -72.18
N GLY A 62 -66.93 -31.85 -71.31
CA GLY A 62 -66.70 -31.84 -69.86
C GLY A 62 -67.87 -31.17 -69.10
N PRO A 63 -67.91 -31.30 -67.77
CA PRO A 63 -68.97 -30.70 -66.94
C PRO A 63 -68.92 -29.17 -66.98
N LEU A 64 -70.07 -28.53 -67.22
CA LEU A 64 -70.27 -27.08 -67.16
C LEU A 64 -70.10 -26.55 -65.73
N ASP A 65 -69.90 -25.25 -65.57
CA ASP A 65 -69.70 -24.56 -64.28
C ASP A 65 -70.82 -24.83 -63.24
N ALA A 66 -72.06 -24.97 -63.69
CA ALA A 66 -73.21 -25.29 -62.87
C ALA A 66 -73.40 -26.81 -62.60
N ASP A 67 -72.64 -27.70 -63.24
CA ASP A 67 -72.88 -29.15 -63.13
C ASP A 67 -72.44 -29.72 -61.77
N GLU A 68 -73.34 -30.50 -61.18
CA GLU A 68 -73.08 -31.26 -59.95
C GLU A 68 -72.24 -32.53 -60.25
N PRO A 69 -71.35 -32.94 -59.32
CA PRO A 69 -70.52 -34.12 -59.53
C PRO A 69 -71.36 -35.41 -59.51
N VAL A 70 -71.22 -36.22 -60.57
CA VAL A 70 -71.97 -37.49 -60.73
C VAL A 70 -71.40 -38.64 -59.88
N TYR A 71 -70.13 -38.57 -59.47
CA TYR A 71 -69.44 -39.59 -58.68
C TYR A 71 -68.81 -38.99 -57.42
N GLU A 72 -68.93 -39.69 -56.28
CA GLU A 72 -68.25 -39.31 -55.03
C GLU A 72 -66.72 -39.50 -55.17
N SER A 73 -65.98 -38.41 -54.97
CA SER A 73 -64.53 -38.39 -54.85
C SER A 73 -64.16 -38.13 -53.39
N PRO A 74 -63.03 -38.66 -52.87
CA PRO A 74 -62.61 -38.41 -51.49
C PRO A 74 -62.41 -36.93 -51.14
N THR A 75 -62.08 -36.08 -52.12
CA THR A 75 -61.88 -34.62 -51.96
C THR A 75 -62.06 -33.89 -53.29
N PRO A 76 -63.30 -33.60 -53.74
CA PRO A 76 -63.56 -32.89 -55.01
C PRO A 76 -63.32 -31.38 -54.92
N VAL A 77 -63.31 -30.84 -53.70
CA VAL A 77 -63.09 -29.42 -53.39
C VAL A 77 -62.00 -29.33 -52.34
N ALA A 78 -60.99 -28.50 -52.60
CA ALA A 78 -59.95 -28.16 -51.64
C ALA A 78 -60.21 -26.75 -51.11
N THR A 79 -60.55 -26.64 -49.82
CA THR A 79 -60.71 -25.37 -49.13
C THR A 79 -59.35 -24.86 -48.65
N VAL A 80 -58.95 -23.66 -49.08
CA VAL A 80 -57.67 -23.06 -48.74
C VAL A 80 -57.88 -21.66 -48.16
N PRO A 81 -57.45 -21.37 -46.92
CA PRO A 81 -57.42 -20.02 -46.41
C PRO A 81 -56.33 -19.22 -47.13
N PHE A 82 -56.69 -18.09 -47.74
CA PHE A 82 -55.74 -17.25 -48.45
C PHE A 82 -55.15 -16.22 -47.50
N ARG A 83 -54.01 -16.58 -46.93
CA ARG A 83 -53.26 -15.76 -45.98
C ARG A 83 -52.08 -15.08 -46.67
N ARG A 84 -51.73 -13.90 -46.19
CA ARG A 84 -50.49 -13.22 -46.55
C ARG A 84 -49.32 -13.91 -45.84
N HIS A 85 -48.54 -14.66 -46.62
CA HIS A 85 -47.28 -15.26 -46.18
C HIS A 85 -46.07 -14.34 -46.45
N VAL A 86 -46.25 -13.31 -47.27
CA VAL A 86 -45.21 -12.34 -47.61
C VAL A 86 -45.11 -11.32 -46.49
N VAL A 87 -44.00 -11.36 -45.75
CA VAL A 87 -43.66 -10.33 -44.75
C VAL A 87 -43.51 -8.97 -45.42
N PRO A 88 -43.83 -7.86 -44.72
CA PRO A 88 -43.47 -6.53 -45.19
C PRO A 88 -41.96 -6.43 -45.47
N GLU A 89 -41.62 -5.79 -46.59
CA GLU A 89 -40.24 -5.43 -46.90
C GLU A 89 -39.69 -4.39 -45.91
N PRO A 90 -38.37 -4.08 -45.91
CA PRO A 90 -37.82 -3.06 -45.04
C PRO A 90 -38.49 -1.70 -45.25
N VAL A 91 -38.61 -0.91 -44.18
CA VAL A 91 -39.10 0.47 -44.27
C VAL A 91 -38.15 1.32 -45.13
N ARG A 92 -38.68 2.34 -45.78
CA ARG A 92 -37.90 3.24 -46.63
C ARG A 92 -37.34 4.38 -45.80
N ILE A 93 -36.03 4.52 -45.74
CA ILE A 93 -35.36 5.63 -45.06
C ILE A 93 -34.43 6.28 -46.10
N PRO A 94 -34.71 7.51 -46.54
CA PRO A 94 -33.83 8.21 -47.49
C PRO A 94 -32.52 8.56 -46.80
N GLY A 95 -31.43 8.63 -47.58
CA GLY A 95 -30.11 9.01 -47.06
C GLY A 95 -29.39 7.92 -46.26
N LEU A 96 -29.91 6.67 -46.24
CA LEU A 96 -29.13 5.55 -45.71
C LEU A 96 -27.85 5.35 -46.55
N PRO A 97 -26.69 5.14 -45.91
CA PRO A 97 -25.47 4.81 -46.63
C PRO A 97 -25.63 3.48 -47.37
N LEU A 98 -25.52 3.53 -48.70
CA LEU A 98 -25.61 2.35 -49.57
C LEU A 98 -24.20 1.83 -49.87
N PHE A 99 -24.00 0.53 -49.73
CA PHE A 99 -22.78 -0.13 -50.19
C PHE A 99 -22.88 -0.39 -51.70
N PRO A 100 -21.83 -0.15 -52.52
CA PRO A 100 -20.45 0.19 -52.17
C PRO A 100 -20.14 1.70 -52.07
N ASP A 101 -21.12 2.56 -52.32
CA ASP A 101 -20.93 4.02 -52.46
C ASP A 101 -20.55 4.71 -51.14
N ALA A 102 -20.84 4.09 -49.99
CA ALA A 102 -20.42 4.51 -48.67
C ALA A 102 -19.59 3.43 -47.95
N PRO A 103 -18.59 3.82 -47.13
CA PRO A 103 -17.88 2.88 -46.26
C PRO A 103 -18.84 2.12 -45.35
N LEU A 104 -18.51 0.87 -45.02
CA LEU A 104 -19.32 0.01 -44.12
C LEU A 104 -19.61 0.65 -42.75
N ASP A 105 -18.78 1.59 -42.31
CA ASP A 105 -18.89 2.27 -41.01
C ASP A 105 -19.57 3.66 -41.10
N ALA A 106 -20.21 4.00 -42.22
CA ALA A 106 -20.89 5.28 -42.38
C ALA A 106 -22.05 5.42 -41.37
N ARG A 107 -22.03 6.51 -40.59
CA ARG A 107 -23.05 6.83 -39.59
C ARG A 107 -24.08 7.77 -40.19
N PHE A 108 -25.34 7.61 -39.78
CA PHE A 108 -26.41 8.54 -40.12
C PHE A 108 -26.25 9.82 -39.31
N THR A 109 -26.27 10.98 -39.98
CA THR A 109 -25.91 12.27 -39.40
C THR A 109 -27.05 13.28 -39.29
N ASP A 110 -28.21 13.00 -39.90
CA ASP A 110 -29.34 13.93 -39.86
C ASP A 110 -30.00 13.95 -38.49
N ASP A 111 -30.56 15.10 -38.11
CA ASP A 111 -31.24 15.30 -36.83
C ASP A 111 -32.68 14.73 -36.81
N ALA A 112 -33.15 14.13 -37.90
CA ALA A 112 -34.47 13.53 -37.98
C ALA A 112 -34.50 12.29 -38.89
N LEU A 113 -35.22 11.26 -38.45
CA LEU A 113 -35.47 10.05 -39.22
C LEU A 113 -36.77 10.20 -40.03
N THR A 114 -36.66 10.26 -41.35
CA THR A 114 -37.82 10.24 -42.25
C THR A 114 -38.08 8.80 -42.68
N VAL A 115 -39.16 8.19 -42.23
CA VAL A 115 -39.49 6.79 -42.51
C VAL A 115 -40.74 6.71 -43.37
N GLY A 116 -40.62 6.11 -44.56
CA GLY A 116 -41.73 5.73 -45.43
C GLY A 116 -42.13 4.28 -45.24
N ARG A 117 -43.40 3.96 -45.53
CA ARG A 117 -43.87 2.57 -45.55
C ARG A 117 -43.07 1.74 -46.57
N PRO A 118 -42.88 0.43 -46.33
CA PRO A 118 -42.32 -0.49 -47.32
C PRO A 118 -43.11 -0.48 -48.61
N LEU A 119 -42.49 -0.88 -49.72
CA LEU A 119 -43.20 -1.05 -50.98
C LEU A 119 -43.77 -2.46 -51.10
N LEU A 120 -44.98 -2.56 -51.62
CA LEU A 120 -45.67 -3.79 -51.94
C LEU A 120 -45.93 -3.84 -53.45
N ALA A 121 -45.40 -4.87 -54.10
CA ALA A 121 -45.47 -5.04 -55.55
C ALA A 121 -46.71 -5.83 -55.99
N TYR A 122 -46.93 -5.90 -57.31
CA TYR A 122 -47.90 -6.78 -57.94
C TYR A 122 -47.50 -8.26 -57.78
N PRO A 123 -48.42 -9.21 -57.55
CA PRO A 123 -49.87 -9.03 -57.37
C PRO A 123 -50.29 -8.76 -55.91
N SER A 124 -49.35 -8.85 -54.97
CA SER A 124 -49.63 -8.84 -53.53
C SER A 124 -50.44 -7.63 -53.06
N VAL A 125 -50.19 -6.44 -53.62
CA VAL A 125 -50.93 -5.24 -53.23
C VAL A 125 -52.39 -5.28 -53.64
N VAL A 126 -52.71 -5.91 -54.78
CA VAL A 126 -54.09 -6.10 -55.22
C VAL A 126 -54.84 -6.97 -54.23
N PHE A 127 -54.21 -8.02 -53.70
CA PHE A 127 -54.83 -8.92 -52.74
C PHE A 127 -55.14 -8.28 -51.38
N THR A 128 -54.60 -7.09 -51.07
CA THR A 128 -54.94 -6.38 -49.82
C THR A 128 -56.35 -5.81 -49.82
N GLY A 129 -56.87 -5.40 -50.99
CA GLY A 129 -58.17 -4.75 -51.11
C GLY A 129 -58.30 -3.38 -50.45
N LYS A 130 -57.18 -2.74 -50.03
CA LYS A 130 -57.18 -1.46 -49.31
C LYS A 130 -57.02 -0.23 -50.20
N TYR A 131 -56.49 -0.39 -51.41
CA TYR A 131 -56.46 0.67 -52.42
C TYR A 131 -57.75 0.65 -53.25
N VAL A 132 -58.26 1.84 -53.60
CA VAL A 132 -59.43 1.98 -54.47
C VAL A 132 -59.13 1.43 -55.88
N ASP A 133 -58.01 1.84 -56.47
CA ASP A 133 -57.51 1.28 -57.73
C ASP A 133 -55.96 1.23 -57.71
N PRO A 134 -55.34 0.08 -57.42
CA PRO A 134 -53.89 -0.03 -57.30
C PRO A 134 -53.15 -0.08 -58.64
N ILE A 135 -53.82 -0.44 -59.75
CA ILE A 135 -53.14 -0.69 -61.04
C ILE A 135 -52.55 0.59 -61.64
N PRO A 136 -53.25 1.74 -61.71
CA PRO A 136 -52.66 2.99 -62.21
C PRO A 136 -51.50 3.50 -61.36
N LEU A 137 -51.56 3.30 -60.03
CA LEU A 137 -50.49 3.69 -59.11
C LEU A 137 -49.24 2.82 -59.31
N LEU A 138 -49.43 1.52 -59.50
CA LEU A 138 -48.35 0.59 -59.84
C LEU A 138 -47.76 0.90 -61.22
N GLN A 139 -48.57 1.30 -62.20
CA GLN A 139 -48.09 1.68 -63.53
C GLN A 139 -47.20 2.93 -63.42
N ALA A 140 -47.65 3.96 -62.70
CA ALA A 140 -46.85 5.15 -62.46
C ALA A 140 -45.53 4.82 -61.72
N ALA A 141 -45.57 3.89 -60.76
CA ALA A 141 -44.37 3.42 -60.06
C ALA A 141 -43.42 2.63 -60.98
N SER A 142 -43.95 1.80 -61.88
CA SER A 142 -43.16 1.07 -62.89
C SER A 142 -42.50 2.03 -63.87
N ASP A 143 -43.26 2.99 -64.41
CA ASP A 143 -42.75 4.01 -65.34
C ASP A 143 -41.65 4.87 -64.70
N ALA A 144 -41.73 5.14 -63.39
CA ALA A 144 -40.71 5.86 -62.64
C ALA A 144 -39.49 4.99 -62.27
N ALA A 145 -39.61 3.67 -62.27
CA ALA A 145 -38.59 2.72 -61.82
C ALA A 145 -37.73 2.14 -62.97
N VAL A 146 -37.79 2.72 -64.17
CA VAL A 146 -37.00 2.28 -65.33
C VAL A 146 -35.51 2.24 -64.98
N GLY A 147 -34.92 1.04 -64.99
CA GLY A 147 -33.52 0.80 -64.62
C GLY A 147 -33.27 0.50 -63.14
N GLN A 148 -34.31 0.34 -62.31
CA GLN A 148 -34.22 -0.18 -60.94
C GLN A 148 -34.62 -1.65 -60.85
N ASP A 149 -34.09 -2.36 -59.85
CA ASP A 149 -34.29 -3.81 -59.67
C ASP A 149 -35.71 -4.19 -59.19
N SER A 150 -36.48 -3.25 -58.62
CA SER A 150 -37.84 -3.51 -58.13
C SER A 150 -38.68 -2.24 -58.02
N PHE A 151 -40.01 -2.38 -58.14
CA PHE A 151 -40.97 -1.29 -57.95
C PHE A 151 -42.19 -1.77 -57.16
N GLY A 152 -42.93 -0.82 -56.59
CA GLY A 152 -44.16 -1.08 -55.85
C GLY A 152 -44.75 0.21 -55.29
N ILE A 153 -45.88 0.08 -54.61
CA ILE A 153 -46.56 1.19 -53.93
C ILE A 153 -46.55 0.96 -52.41
N PRO A 154 -46.71 2.00 -51.57
CA PRO A 154 -46.66 1.86 -50.12
C PRO A 154 -47.59 0.77 -49.58
N ASP A 155 -47.08 -0.09 -48.71
CA ASP A 155 -47.85 -1.21 -48.16
C ASP A 155 -48.97 -0.69 -47.24
N PRO A 156 -50.25 -0.90 -47.60
CA PRO A 156 -51.37 -0.37 -46.84
C PRO A 156 -51.61 -1.16 -45.53
N ASP A 157 -51.04 -2.36 -45.40
CA ASP A 157 -51.16 -3.19 -44.20
C ASP A 157 -50.23 -2.75 -43.07
N VAL A 158 -49.16 -2.02 -43.38
CA VAL A 158 -48.19 -1.54 -42.39
C VAL A 158 -48.75 -0.31 -41.67
N THR A 159 -49.31 -0.50 -40.48
CA THR A 159 -49.92 0.60 -39.70
C THR A 159 -48.91 1.28 -38.78
N ARG A 160 -47.87 0.56 -38.36
CA ARG A 160 -46.90 1.02 -37.37
C ARG A 160 -45.47 0.63 -37.77
N MET A 161 -44.50 1.24 -37.12
CA MET A 161 -43.12 0.78 -37.10
C MET A 161 -42.68 0.59 -35.66
N ARG A 162 -41.87 -0.44 -35.44
CA ARG A 162 -41.14 -0.65 -34.19
C ARG A 162 -39.70 -0.23 -34.38
N ILE A 163 -39.18 0.52 -33.42
CA ILE A 163 -37.80 0.99 -33.37
C ILE A 163 -37.17 0.38 -32.12
N ASP A 164 -36.20 -0.50 -32.32
CA ASP A 164 -35.35 -1.02 -31.25
C ASP A 164 -34.09 -0.16 -31.18
N VAL A 165 -33.85 0.45 -30.02
CA VAL A 165 -32.67 1.25 -29.72
C VAL A 165 -31.69 0.39 -28.94
N GLU A 166 -30.55 0.10 -29.55
CA GLU A 166 -29.46 -0.66 -28.95
C GLU A 166 -28.20 0.19 -28.87
N VAL A 167 -27.47 0.09 -27.76
CA VAL A 167 -26.19 0.78 -27.56
C VAL A 167 -25.06 -0.24 -27.59
N ARG A 168 -23.94 0.13 -28.22
CA ARG A 168 -22.76 -0.73 -28.25
C ARG A 168 -22.17 -0.84 -26.85
N ALA A 169 -22.03 -2.07 -26.36
CA ALA A 169 -21.28 -2.37 -25.15
C ALA A 169 -19.83 -2.77 -25.49
N LEU A 170 -19.06 -3.06 -24.45
CA LEU A 170 -17.71 -3.60 -24.60
C LEU A 170 -17.76 -4.93 -25.37
N ARG A 171 -16.74 -5.18 -26.20
CA ARG A 171 -16.58 -6.49 -26.84
C ARG A 171 -16.55 -7.59 -25.77
N MET A 172 -17.17 -8.72 -26.09
CA MET A 172 -17.44 -9.85 -25.17
C MET A 172 -18.59 -9.65 -24.17
N ASP A 173 -19.10 -8.43 -23.96
CA ASP A 173 -20.32 -8.20 -23.17
C ASP A 173 -21.58 -8.30 -24.06
N ASN A 174 -22.05 -9.53 -24.27
CA ASN A 174 -23.23 -9.83 -25.08
C ASN A 174 -24.42 -10.35 -24.26
N LEU A 175 -24.31 -10.38 -22.93
CA LEU A 175 -25.31 -10.97 -22.04
C LEU A 175 -26.69 -10.29 -22.14
N LEU A 176 -26.71 -8.98 -22.37
CA LEU A 176 -27.92 -8.16 -22.49
C LEU A 176 -28.29 -7.84 -23.95
N SER A 177 -27.69 -8.56 -24.91
CA SER A 177 -27.98 -8.36 -26.33
C SER A 177 -29.25 -9.09 -26.76
N LEU A 178 -30.05 -8.47 -27.63
CA LEU A 178 -31.22 -9.12 -28.24
C LEU A 178 -30.84 -10.35 -29.07
N SER A 179 -29.69 -10.33 -29.74
CA SER A 179 -29.20 -11.47 -30.54
C SER A 179 -28.43 -12.50 -29.72
N GLY A 180 -27.98 -12.11 -28.52
CA GLY A 180 -27.07 -12.88 -27.66
C GLY A 180 -25.68 -13.13 -28.26
N ARG A 181 -25.37 -12.52 -29.42
CA ARG A 181 -24.10 -12.75 -30.15
C ARG A 181 -23.27 -11.48 -30.28
N GLU A 182 -23.93 -10.37 -30.53
CA GLU A 182 -23.28 -9.08 -30.78
C GLU A 182 -23.18 -8.27 -29.49
N ALA A 183 -22.18 -7.39 -29.39
CA ALA A 183 -21.98 -6.50 -28.25
C ALA A 183 -22.86 -5.25 -28.35
N TYR A 184 -24.16 -5.44 -28.59
CA TYR A 184 -25.18 -4.40 -28.62
C TYR A 184 -26.23 -4.72 -27.57
N VAL A 185 -26.37 -3.84 -26.58
CA VAL A 185 -27.28 -3.99 -25.45
C VAL A 185 -28.56 -3.23 -25.74
N HIS A 186 -29.70 -3.88 -25.48
CA HIS A 186 -31.01 -3.26 -25.63
C HIS A 186 -31.23 -2.16 -24.59
N LEU A 187 -31.56 -0.95 -25.04
CA LEU A 187 -31.90 0.19 -24.18
C LEU A 187 -33.42 0.35 -24.04
N TYR A 188 -34.13 0.41 -25.16
CA TYR A 188 -35.59 0.37 -25.21
C TYR A 188 -36.11 0.03 -26.61
N SER A 189 -37.39 -0.32 -26.68
CA SER A 189 -38.14 -0.44 -27.92
C SER A 189 -39.32 0.52 -27.87
N THR A 190 -39.68 1.12 -28.98
CA THR A 190 -40.85 1.99 -29.05
C THR A 190 -41.55 1.86 -30.40
N GLU A 191 -42.85 2.13 -30.44
CA GLU A 191 -43.66 2.03 -31.65
C GLU A 191 -44.15 3.40 -32.11
N ARG A 192 -44.18 3.61 -33.43
CA ARG A 192 -44.68 4.84 -34.04
C ARG A 192 -45.67 4.50 -35.14
N ALA A 193 -46.84 5.13 -35.12
CA ALA A 193 -47.85 4.96 -36.15
C ALA A 193 -47.47 5.73 -37.43
N PHE A 194 -47.73 5.14 -38.59
CA PHE A 194 -47.70 5.87 -39.86
C PHE A 194 -48.94 6.77 -40.00
N PRO A 195 -48.85 7.86 -40.78
CA PRO A 195 -50.02 8.63 -41.17
C PRO A 195 -51.07 7.78 -41.91
N ALA A 196 -52.30 8.27 -41.94
CA ALA A 196 -53.41 7.62 -42.63
C ALA A 196 -53.17 7.54 -44.15
N GLU A 197 -52.60 8.60 -44.74
CA GLU A 197 -52.19 8.63 -46.15
C GLU A 197 -50.99 7.71 -46.38
N PHE A 198 -51.14 6.71 -47.25
CA PHE A 198 -50.15 5.64 -47.41
C PHE A 198 -48.79 6.11 -47.94
N ASP A 199 -48.75 7.15 -48.76
CA ASP A 199 -47.50 7.69 -49.31
C ASP A 199 -46.84 8.75 -48.41
N GLN A 200 -47.52 9.19 -47.34
CA GLN A 200 -46.96 10.18 -46.43
C GLN A 200 -45.94 9.54 -45.47
N PRO A 201 -44.65 9.96 -45.49
CA PRO A 201 -43.66 9.45 -44.55
C PRO A 201 -43.90 10.00 -43.14
N ARG A 202 -43.45 9.26 -42.12
CA ARG A 202 -43.39 9.71 -40.73
C ARG A 202 -42.01 10.31 -40.46
N VAL A 203 -41.97 11.55 -39.99
CA VAL A 203 -40.73 12.21 -39.53
C VAL A 203 -40.63 12.07 -38.02
N ILE A 204 -39.48 11.61 -37.52
CA ILE A 204 -39.17 11.45 -36.10
C ILE A 204 -37.92 12.25 -35.79
N ALA A 205 -38.02 13.27 -34.94
CA ALA A 205 -36.85 14.04 -34.52
C ALA A 205 -35.93 13.18 -33.62
N LEU A 206 -34.62 13.32 -33.77
CA LEU A 206 -33.61 12.68 -32.92
C LEU A 206 -33.13 13.70 -31.88
N GLU A 207 -33.45 13.46 -30.61
CA GLU A 207 -33.00 14.30 -29.50
C GLU A 207 -31.85 13.60 -28.77
N PHE A 208 -30.68 14.24 -28.71
CA PHE A 208 -29.52 13.68 -28.03
C PHE A 208 -29.38 14.25 -26.61
N ARG A 209 -29.22 13.38 -25.61
CA ARG A 209 -29.04 13.75 -24.20
C ARG A 209 -27.75 13.21 -23.63
N ASP A 210 -27.05 14.06 -22.88
CA ASP A 210 -25.90 13.63 -22.08
C ASP A 210 -26.39 12.76 -20.92
N ALA A 211 -25.83 11.57 -20.81
CA ALA A 211 -26.11 10.61 -19.75
C ALA A 211 -24.78 9.97 -19.33
N ALA A 212 -24.37 10.09 -18.07
CA ALA A 212 -23.11 9.53 -17.61
C ALA A 212 -23.21 8.01 -17.41
N VAL A 213 -24.31 7.55 -16.80
CA VAL A 213 -24.58 6.14 -16.51
C VAL A 213 -25.97 5.73 -17.00
N LEU A 214 -26.00 4.79 -17.95
CA LEU A 214 -27.22 4.10 -18.37
C LEU A 214 -27.50 2.86 -17.53
N ARG A 215 -28.78 2.58 -17.32
CA ARG A 215 -29.28 1.32 -16.76
C ARG A 215 -30.07 0.55 -17.80
N PHE A 216 -29.94 -0.76 -17.78
CA PHE A 216 -30.52 -1.67 -18.77
C PHE A 216 -31.43 -2.70 -18.10
N GLY A 217 -32.48 -3.13 -18.79
CA GLY A 217 -33.37 -4.19 -18.36
C GLY A 217 -34.48 -3.77 -17.39
N ASP A 218 -34.48 -2.55 -16.87
CA ASP A 218 -35.60 -1.98 -16.10
C ASP A 218 -36.38 -0.96 -16.97
N PRO A 219 -37.65 -1.23 -17.30
CA PRO A 219 -38.48 -0.30 -18.08
C PRO A 219 -38.76 1.04 -17.38
N ASN A 220 -38.64 1.10 -16.05
CA ASN A 220 -38.97 2.30 -15.25
C ASN A 220 -37.76 3.16 -14.91
N ASP A 221 -36.54 2.61 -15.01
CA ASP A 221 -35.30 3.30 -14.64
C ASP A 221 -34.20 3.01 -15.68
N ARG A 222 -33.83 4.06 -16.42
CA ARG A 222 -32.77 4.02 -17.43
C ARG A 222 -31.52 4.78 -17.01
N GLY A 223 -31.37 5.07 -15.71
CA GLY A 223 -30.29 5.90 -15.20
C GLY A 223 -30.43 7.34 -15.68
N ASP A 224 -29.32 7.94 -16.11
CA ASP A 224 -29.25 9.38 -16.40
C ASP A 224 -29.98 9.80 -17.67
N LEU A 225 -30.48 8.85 -18.47
CA LEU A 225 -31.39 9.18 -19.58
C LEU A 225 -32.70 9.81 -19.06
N GLY A 226 -33.09 9.48 -17.81
CA GLY A 226 -34.18 10.12 -17.09
C GLY A 226 -35.56 9.89 -17.69
N LEU A 227 -35.78 8.74 -18.35
CA LEU A 227 -37.04 8.41 -19.01
C LEU A 227 -37.50 6.97 -18.75
N ALA A 228 -38.74 6.83 -18.28
CA ALA A 228 -39.44 5.55 -18.20
C ALA A 228 -40.05 5.15 -19.56
N GLN A 229 -40.38 3.87 -19.72
CA GLN A 229 -40.89 3.33 -20.99
C GLN A 229 -42.18 4.04 -21.41
N ALA A 230 -43.08 4.26 -20.46
CA ALA A 230 -44.35 4.94 -20.71
C ALA A 230 -44.15 6.39 -21.21
N GLU A 231 -43.09 7.08 -20.76
CA GLU A 231 -42.78 8.43 -21.22
C GLU A 231 -42.21 8.40 -22.64
N ILE A 232 -41.31 7.45 -22.94
CA ILE A 232 -40.72 7.26 -24.28
C ILE A 232 -41.80 6.99 -25.34
N ASP A 233 -42.81 6.20 -24.99
CA ASP A 233 -43.90 5.87 -25.91
C ASP A 233 -44.86 7.05 -26.17
N MET A 234 -44.87 8.05 -25.27
CA MET A 234 -45.65 9.28 -25.43
C MET A 234 -44.91 10.40 -26.18
N LEU A 235 -43.57 10.33 -26.28
CA LEU A 235 -42.76 11.34 -26.95
C LEU A 235 -42.83 11.22 -28.47
N ASP A 236 -43.01 12.35 -29.16
CA ASP A 236 -42.97 12.40 -30.62
C ASP A 236 -41.55 12.20 -31.17
N GLN A 237 -40.54 12.63 -30.42
CA GLN A 237 -39.12 12.46 -30.71
C GLN A 237 -38.56 11.13 -30.21
N LEU A 238 -37.42 10.72 -30.77
CA LEU A 238 -36.61 9.60 -30.30
C LEU A 238 -35.43 10.14 -29.48
N VAL A 239 -35.41 9.83 -28.18
CA VAL A 239 -34.36 10.31 -27.27
C VAL A 239 -33.20 9.31 -27.24
N LEU A 240 -32.01 9.78 -27.59
CA LEU A 240 -30.80 9.00 -27.76
C LEU A 240 -29.68 9.52 -26.84
N PRO A 241 -28.86 8.65 -26.25
CA PRO A 241 -27.75 9.10 -25.42
C PRO A 241 -26.55 9.59 -26.28
N THR A 242 -25.81 10.58 -25.80
CA THR A 242 -24.55 11.01 -26.43
C THR A 242 -23.37 10.10 -26.05
N ALA A 243 -22.23 10.29 -26.72
CA ALA A 243 -20.95 9.61 -26.52
C ALA A 243 -20.99 8.07 -26.65
N ARG A 244 -21.96 7.54 -27.41
CA ARG A 244 -22.19 6.11 -27.59
C ARG A 244 -22.43 5.78 -29.05
N ASP A 245 -21.97 4.61 -29.48
CA ASP A 245 -22.38 4.03 -30.76
C ASP A 245 -23.77 3.40 -30.60
N ILE A 246 -24.76 3.92 -31.32
CA ILE A 246 -26.15 3.46 -31.25
C ILE A 246 -26.51 2.75 -32.55
N ARG A 247 -27.15 1.59 -32.42
CA ARG A 247 -27.80 0.89 -33.52
C ARG A 247 -29.31 1.04 -33.39
N LEU A 248 -29.92 1.55 -34.44
CA LEU A 248 -31.38 1.58 -34.58
C LEU A 248 -31.80 0.45 -35.50
N THR A 249 -32.64 -0.46 -35.00
CA THR A 249 -33.27 -1.48 -35.82
C THR A 249 -34.75 -1.11 -36.00
N VAL A 250 -35.15 -0.80 -37.24
CA VAL A 250 -36.52 -0.40 -37.56
C VAL A 250 -37.23 -1.53 -38.30
N ARG A 251 -38.44 -1.88 -37.86
CA ARG A 251 -39.28 -2.92 -38.47
C ARG A 251 -40.66 -2.36 -38.78
N ALA A 252 -41.17 -2.65 -39.96
CA ALA A 252 -42.57 -2.44 -40.28
C ALA A 252 -43.45 -3.42 -39.48
N LEU A 253 -44.57 -2.93 -38.94
CA LEU A 253 -45.55 -3.74 -38.23
C LEU A 253 -46.93 -3.57 -38.88
N ALA A 254 -47.55 -4.71 -39.17
CA ALA A 254 -48.96 -4.81 -39.49
C ALA A 254 -49.75 -5.32 -38.29
N ASP A 255 -51.05 -5.03 -38.25
CA ASP A 255 -51.92 -5.52 -37.18
C ASP A 255 -51.99 -7.06 -37.20
N GLU A 256 -51.95 -7.67 -36.02
CA GLU A 256 -51.97 -9.12 -35.88
C GLU A 256 -53.38 -9.67 -36.16
N ASP A 257 -53.52 -10.39 -37.25
CA ASP A 257 -54.75 -11.11 -37.62
C ASP A 257 -54.39 -12.49 -38.18
N ALA A 258 -54.73 -13.55 -37.44
CA ALA A 258 -54.42 -14.93 -37.81
C ALA A 258 -55.24 -15.47 -39.00
N ALA A 259 -56.33 -14.80 -39.37
CA ALA A 259 -57.07 -15.11 -40.59
C ALA A 259 -56.42 -14.45 -41.81
N TYR A 260 -55.84 -13.25 -41.66
CA TYR A 260 -55.23 -12.48 -42.75
C TYR A 260 -53.75 -12.81 -42.96
N PHE A 261 -52.93 -12.83 -41.90
CA PHE A 261 -51.51 -13.11 -41.94
C PHE A 261 -51.20 -14.55 -41.56
N ALA A 262 -50.17 -15.12 -42.18
CA ALA A 262 -49.54 -16.32 -41.64
C ALA A 262 -48.81 -15.99 -40.32
N ALA A 263 -48.58 -16.99 -39.48
CA ALA A 263 -47.91 -16.79 -38.19
C ALA A 263 -46.54 -16.10 -38.39
N GLY A 264 -46.37 -14.93 -37.78
CA GLY A 264 -45.16 -14.11 -37.86
C GLY A 264 -45.00 -13.28 -39.15
N ALA A 265 -45.94 -13.37 -40.10
CA ALA A 265 -45.87 -12.64 -41.36
C ALA A 265 -46.27 -11.14 -41.24
N ASN A 266 -46.80 -10.73 -40.09
CA ASN A 266 -47.17 -9.35 -39.80
C ASN A 266 -45.99 -8.48 -39.35
N VAL A 267 -44.80 -9.08 -39.12
CA VAL A 267 -43.57 -8.38 -38.75
C VAL A 267 -42.64 -8.31 -39.96
N GLY A 268 -42.29 -7.10 -40.38
CA GLY A 268 -41.44 -6.84 -41.54
C GLY A 268 -39.97 -7.16 -41.31
N LYS A 269 -39.23 -7.21 -42.42
CA LYS A 269 -37.77 -7.33 -42.40
C LYS A 269 -37.14 -6.08 -41.73
N PRO A 270 -36.09 -6.25 -40.90
CA PRO A 270 -35.44 -5.14 -40.24
C PRO A 270 -34.57 -4.32 -41.21
N VAL A 271 -34.53 -3.01 -41.01
CA VAL A 271 -33.47 -2.13 -41.52
C VAL A 271 -32.64 -1.63 -40.33
N GLN A 272 -31.32 -1.58 -40.49
CA GLN A 272 -30.41 -1.14 -39.45
C GLN A 272 -29.64 0.10 -39.88
N LEU A 273 -29.47 1.04 -38.96
CA LEU A 273 -28.60 2.19 -39.13
C LEU A 273 -27.82 2.47 -37.84
N HIS A 274 -26.65 3.07 -37.98
CA HIS A 274 -25.81 3.48 -36.86
C HIS A 274 -25.84 5.00 -36.71
N VAL A 275 -26.07 5.48 -35.50
CA VAL A 275 -26.08 6.91 -35.15
C VAL A 275 -25.17 7.16 -33.96
N ARG A 276 -24.58 8.36 -33.90
CA ARG A 276 -23.76 8.81 -32.78
C ARG A 276 -23.72 10.33 -32.75
N ARG A 277 -23.73 10.90 -31.55
CA ARG A 277 -23.36 12.28 -31.29
C ARG A 277 -22.42 12.34 -30.10
N GLU A 278 -21.42 13.21 -30.16
CA GLU A 278 -20.47 13.37 -29.05
C GLU A 278 -21.12 14.10 -27.88
N SER A 279 -20.63 13.82 -26.66
CA SER A 279 -21.10 14.47 -25.43
C SER A 279 -20.69 15.94 -25.38
N ALA A 280 -21.56 16.80 -24.89
CA ALA A 280 -21.26 18.22 -24.74
C ALA A 280 -20.58 18.53 -23.40
N ASN A 281 -20.92 17.79 -22.35
CA ASN A 281 -20.43 18.03 -20.99
C ASN A 281 -19.80 16.77 -20.38
N GLU A 282 -18.51 16.88 -20.05
CA GLU A 282 -17.73 15.85 -19.36
C GLU A 282 -17.01 16.41 -18.13
N ALA A 283 -17.55 17.49 -17.53
CA ALA A 283 -16.94 18.17 -16.38
C ALA A 283 -16.71 17.24 -15.17
N GLU A 284 -17.63 16.30 -14.92
CA GLU A 284 -17.59 15.34 -13.81
C GLU A 284 -17.22 13.94 -14.31
N LEU A 285 -15.99 13.79 -14.83
CA LEU A 285 -15.53 12.52 -15.41
C LEU A 285 -15.19 11.44 -14.37
N PHE A 286 -14.58 11.86 -13.26
CA PHE A 286 -14.12 10.96 -12.20
C PHE A 286 -15.03 11.01 -10.98
N ALA A 287 -15.30 9.85 -10.38
CA ALA A 287 -16.08 9.78 -9.14
C ALA A 287 -15.34 10.47 -7.99
N SER A 288 -16.10 11.16 -7.12
CA SER A 288 -15.57 11.79 -5.91
C SER A 288 -15.07 10.73 -4.92
N THR A 289 -13.75 10.59 -4.85
CA THR A 289 -13.05 9.63 -3.97
C THR A 289 -12.03 10.37 -3.11
N SER A 290 -11.74 9.82 -1.93
CA SER A 290 -10.75 10.41 -1.01
C SER A 290 -9.36 10.49 -1.66
N ALA A 291 -8.61 11.56 -1.39
CA ALA A 291 -7.24 11.74 -1.90
C ALA A 291 -6.31 10.54 -1.57
N ALA A 292 -6.45 9.96 -0.37
CA ALA A 292 -5.73 8.75 0.05
C ALA A 292 -5.99 7.50 -0.82
N ARG A 293 -7.14 7.45 -1.51
CA ARG A 293 -7.46 6.40 -2.48
C ARG A 293 -6.95 6.77 -3.87
N LYS A 294 -7.02 8.06 -4.24
CA LYS A 294 -6.58 8.56 -5.54
C LYS A 294 -5.08 8.43 -5.77
N ILE A 295 -4.27 8.71 -4.75
CA ILE A 295 -2.81 8.58 -4.80
C ILE A 295 -2.26 8.03 -3.48
N ARG A 296 -1.32 7.09 -3.59
CA ARG A 296 -0.60 6.50 -2.46
C ARG A 296 0.78 6.05 -2.87
N GLY A 297 1.76 6.28 -2.02
CA GLY A 297 3.12 5.77 -2.15
C GLY A 297 3.27 4.51 -1.31
N MET A 298 3.80 3.45 -1.89
CA MET A 298 4.03 2.18 -1.21
C MET A 298 5.50 1.81 -1.31
N TYR A 299 6.15 1.59 -0.18
CA TYR A 299 7.50 1.03 -0.13
C TYR A 299 7.42 -0.41 0.38
N LEU A 300 7.81 -1.36 -0.46
CA LEU A 300 7.70 -2.79 -0.17
C LEU A 300 9.06 -3.36 0.21
N GLN A 301 9.12 -4.04 1.35
CA GLN A 301 10.30 -4.83 1.72
C GLN A 301 10.31 -6.17 0.99
N PRO A 302 11.48 -6.79 0.78
CA PRO A 302 11.57 -8.17 0.32
C PRO A 302 10.80 -9.14 1.22
N ASP A 303 10.37 -10.27 0.68
CA ASP A 303 9.74 -11.32 1.50
C ASP A 303 10.74 -11.83 2.54
N PRO A 304 10.33 -11.96 3.82
CA PRO A 304 11.23 -12.42 4.87
C PRO A 304 11.71 -13.84 4.56
N THR A 305 12.99 -14.10 4.80
CA THR A 305 13.52 -15.46 4.70
C THR A 305 12.90 -16.33 5.79
N PRO A 306 12.41 -17.54 5.46
CA PRO A 306 11.88 -18.43 6.48
C PRO A 306 13.01 -18.80 7.45
N VAL A 307 12.80 -18.53 8.73
CA VAL A 307 13.75 -18.92 9.78
C VAL A 307 13.75 -20.44 9.87
N PHE A 308 14.91 -21.03 9.60
CA PHE A 308 15.10 -22.46 9.74
C PHE A 308 15.28 -22.79 11.22
N ASP A 309 14.18 -23.04 11.92
CA ASP A 309 14.24 -23.71 13.22
C ASP A 309 14.70 -25.14 12.95
N ASN A 310 15.82 -25.57 13.56
CA ASN A 310 16.57 -26.83 13.32
C ASN A 310 15.77 -28.14 13.54
N SER A 311 14.45 -28.07 13.49
CA SER A 311 13.52 -29.17 13.52
C SER A 311 13.49 -29.91 12.18
N VAL A 312 13.62 -31.24 12.26
CA VAL A 312 13.50 -32.16 11.11
C VAL A 312 12.09 -32.11 10.49
N ALA A 313 11.08 -31.68 11.26
CA ALA A 313 9.70 -31.54 10.81
C ALA A 313 9.53 -30.38 9.80
N THR A 314 10.25 -29.27 10.01
CA THR A 314 10.26 -28.10 9.10
C THR A 314 10.94 -28.43 7.76
N LEU A 315 11.90 -29.36 7.77
CA LEU A 315 12.66 -29.81 6.60
C LEU A 315 11.84 -30.74 5.67
N LEU A 316 10.91 -31.52 6.24
CA LEU A 316 10.09 -32.50 5.52
C LEU A 316 8.73 -31.97 5.04
N PHE A 317 8.17 -30.98 5.73
CA PHE A 317 6.89 -30.36 5.37
C PHE A 317 7.09 -28.86 5.13
N GLN A 318 7.41 -28.47 3.90
CA GLN A 318 7.35 -27.08 3.40
C GLN A 318 5.89 -26.57 3.30
N ARG A 319 5.12 -26.66 4.39
CA ARG A 319 3.84 -25.98 4.54
C ARG A 319 3.92 -25.09 5.76
N THR A 320 4.57 -23.95 5.59
CA THR A 320 4.48 -22.84 6.53
C THR A 320 3.10 -22.21 6.42
N THR A 321 2.13 -22.71 7.18
CA THR A 321 0.79 -22.12 7.34
C THR A 321 0.79 -20.80 8.14
N GLY A 322 1.95 -20.14 8.27
CA GLY A 322 2.16 -18.90 9.01
C GLY A 322 3.24 -17.99 8.41
N GLY A 323 3.50 -18.10 7.11
CA GLY A 323 4.42 -17.18 6.41
C GLY A 323 3.78 -15.82 6.17
N SER A 324 4.56 -14.74 6.26
CA SER A 324 4.13 -13.41 5.84
C SER A 324 3.59 -13.43 4.40
N PRO A 325 2.51 -12.69 4.09
CA PRO A 325 1.94 -12.65 2.74
C PRO A 325 3.00 -12.22 1.74
N ALA A 326 3.03 -12.81 0.54
CA ALA A 326 4.02 -12.48 -0.47
C ALA A 326 3.94 -10.99 -0.90
N ILE A 327 5.03 -10.41 -1.39
CA ILE A 327 5.11 -9.00 -1.81
C ILE A 327 3.97 -8.55 -2.73
N ILE A 328 3.60 -9.40 -3.69
CA ILE A 328 2.51 -9.14 -4.64
C ILE A 328 1.13 -9.16 -3.98
N GLN A 329 0.94 -10.02 -2.98
CA GLN A 329 -0.30 -10.08 -2.21
C GLN A 329 -0.45 -8.79 -1.39
N ARG A 330 0.64 -8.32 -0.74
CA ARG A 330 0.65 -7.04 -0.02
C ARG A 330 0.30 -5.87 -0.94
N LEU A 331 0.85 -5.84 -2.16
CA LEU A 331 0.52 -4.82 -3.16
C LEU A 331 -0.94 -4.89 -3.59
N ALA A 332 -1.46 -6.08 -3.91
CA ALA A 332 -2.84 -6.28 -4.34
C ALA A 332 -3.85 -5.85 -3.27
N GLU A 333 -3.59 -6.19 -2.01
CA GLU A 333 -4.40 -5.78 -0.85
C GLU A 333 -4.48 -4.25 -0.74
N GLN A 334 -3.36 -3.54 -0.91
CA GLN A 334 -3.35 -2.07 -0.88
C GLN A 334 -4.08 -1.44 -2.07
N LEU A 335 -3.97 -2.02 -3.26
CA LEU A 335 -4.68 -1.55 -4.45
C LEU A 335 -6.18 -1.88 -4.42
N GLY A 336 -6.58 -2.86 -3.60
CA GLY A 336 -7.94 -3.39 -3.57
C GLY A 336 -8.25 -4.30 -4.76
N THR A 337 -7.21 -4.89 -5.37
CA THR A 337 -7.27 -5.83 -6.49
C THR A 337 -7.06 -7.27 -6.00
N ASP A 338 -7.19 -8.24 -6.89
CA ASP A 338 -6.82 -9.63 -6.62
C ASP A 338 -5.50 -9.97 -7.35
N HIS A 339 -4.92 -11.14 -7.07
CA HIS A 339 -3.63 -11.54 -7.67
C HIS A 339 -3.55 -13.03 -8.03
N LYS A 340 -2.74 -13.33 -9.04
CA LYS A 340 -2.38 -14.70 -9.45
C LYS A 340 -0.90 -14.77 -9.76
N GLY A 341 -0.09 -15.31 -8.84
CA GLY A 341 1.37 -15.25 -8.98
C GLY A 341 1.85 -13.80 -8.96
N LEU A 342 2.60 -13.36 -9.97
CA LEU A 342 3.05 -11.97 -10.13
C LEU A 342 2.10 -11.09 -10.96
N THR A 343 0.88 -11.58 -11.22
CA THR A 343 -0.14 -10.85 -11.99
C THR A 343 -1.17 -10.23 -11.06
N LEU A 344 -1.42 -8.94 -11.19
CA LEU A 344 -2.56 -8.23 -10.61
C LEU A 344 -3.76 -8.31 -11.54
N VAL A 345 -4.95 -8.54 -10.98
CA VAL A 345 -6.22 -8.62 -11.70
C VAL A 345 -7.32 -7.91 -10.92
N GLY A 346 -8.33 -7.38 -11.62
CA GLY A 346 -9.51 -6.82 -10.98
C GLY A 346 -10.30 -7.86 -10.16
N LYS A 347 -11.11 -7.39 -9.22
CA LYS A 347 -12.06 -8.25 -8.50
C LYS A 347 -13.14 -8.76 -9.44
N THR A 348 -13.80 -9.85 -9.05
CA THR A 348 -14.93 -10.40 -9.80
C THR A 348 -16.04 -9.36 -9.95
N GLY A 349 -16.51 -9.15 -11.18
CA GLY A 349 -17.58 -8.19 -11.48
C GLY A 349 -17.11 -6.75 -11.72
N GLU A 350 -15.87 -6.41 -11.38
CA GLU A 350 -15.32 -5.06 -11.55
C GLU A 350 -14.45 -4.98 -12.81
N ARG A 351 -14.68 -3.96 -13.65
CA ARG A 351 -13.76 -3.65 -14.74
C ARG A 351 -12.63 -2.78 -14.23
N VAL A 352 -11.41 -3.29 -14.32
CA VAL A 352 -10.17 -2.58 -13.99
C VAL A 352 -9.34 -2.43 -15.26
N VAL A 353 -8.78 -1.24 -15.48
CA VAL A 353 -7.80 -0.96 -16.53
C VAL A 353 -6.50 -0.57 -15.86
N PHE A 354 -5.46 -1.36 -16.08
CA PHE A 354 -4.13 -1.10 -15.58
C PHE A 354 -3.33 -0.28 -16.60
N GLY A 355 -2.59 0.69 -16.09
CA GLY A 355 -1.45 1.29 -16.75
C GLY A 355 -0.23 1.15 -15.85
N CYS A 356 0.96 1.17 -16.43
CA CYS A 356 2.18 1.05 -15.64
C CYS A 356 3.32 1.79 -16.34
N SER A 357 4.12 2.52 -15.56
CA SER A 357 5.24 3.27 -16.12
C SER A 357 6.32 2.31 -16.62
N ARG A 358 7.12 2.77 -17.60
CA ARG A 358 8.24 2.00 -18.17
C ARG A 358 9.38 1.73 -17.19
N ARG A 359 9.35 2.36 -16.00
CA ARG A 359 10.34 2.14 -14.94
C ARG A 359 10.15 0.80 -14.25
N LEU A 360 8.94 0.25 -14.27
CA LEU A 360 8.63 -1.10 -13.83
C LEU A 360 8.65 -2.05 -15.03
N ARG A 361 9.35 -3.18 -14.91
CA ARG A 361 9.34 -4.20 -15.95
C ARG A 361 8.05 -5.01 -15.85
N HIS A 362 7.19 -4.87 -16.85
CA HIS A 362 5.86 -5.44 -16.80
C HIS A 362 5.35 -5.84 -18.18
N THR A 363 4.25 -6.60 -18.18
CA THR A 363 3.44 -6.92 -19.35
C THR A 363 1.97 -6.71 -19.00
N LEU A 364 1.23 -6.04 -19.90
CA LEU A 364 -0.21 -5.87 -19.79
C LEU A 364 -0.92 -6.92 -20.64
N SER A 365 -2.11 -7.35 -20.23
CA SER A 365 -2.98 -8.16 -21.08
C SER A 365 -3.48 -7.36 -22.29
N PRO A 366 -3.91 -8.00 -23.39
CA PRO A 366 -4.36 -7.28 -24.60
C PRO A 366 -5.56 -6.33 -24.39
N ASP A 367 -6.28 -6.46 -23.28
CA ASP A 367 -7.40 -5.63 -22.84
C ASP A 367 -7.05 -4.73 -21.64
N ASN A 368 -5.78 -4.72 -21.22
CA ASN A 368 -5.25 -4.03 -20.04
C ASN A 368 -5.97 -4.36 -18.71
N SER A 369 -6.67 -5.49 -18.63
CA SER A 369 -7.37 -5.92 -17.40
C SER A 369 -6.49 -6.66 -16.39
N ALA A 370 -5.26 -7.01 -16.77
CA ALA A 370 -4.27 -7.63 -15.92
C ALA A 370 -2.87 -7.05 -16.14
N LEU A 371 -2.11 -6.91 -15.05
CA LEU A 371 -0.73 -6.41 -15.05
C LEU A 371 0.20 -7.46 -14.46
N THR A 372 1.16 -7.96 -15.23
CA THR A 372 2.12 -8.97 -14.79
C THR A 372 3.52 -8.38 -14.69
N PHE A 373 4.12 -8.46 -13.51
CA PHE A 373 5.52 -8.04 -13.29
C PHE A 373 6.50 -9.12 -13.73
N ALA A 374 7.68 -8.71 -14.19
CA ALA A 374 8.71 -9.63 -14.63
C ALA A 374 9.34 -10.40 -13.44
N ALA A 375 9.65 -9.69 -12.35
CA ALA A 375 10.24 -10.28 -11.15
C ALA A 375 9.77 -9.59 -9.86
N LYS A 376 10.07 -10.18 -8.70
CA LYS A 376 9.73 -9.59 -7.39
C LYS A 376 10.62 -8.39 -7.06
N GLU A 377 11.85 -8.43 -7.55
CA GLU A 377 12.89 -7.42 -7.35
C GLU A 377 12.46 -6.06 -7.96
N ASP A 378 11.65 -6.10 -9.03
CA ASP A 378 11.06 -4.92 -9.66
C ASP A 378 10.07 -4.17 -8.75
N LEU A 379 9.69 -4.73 -7.59
CA LEU A 379 8.79 -4.07 -6.62
C LEU A 379 9.53 -3.56 -5.38
N THR A 380 10.86 -3.74 -5.32
CA THR A 380 11.68 -3.42 -4.14
C THR A 380 12.68 -2.31 -4.41
N ASN A 381 13.20 -1.69 -3.34
CA ASN A 381 14.20 -0.61 -3.37
C ASN A 381 13.73 0.75 -3.93
N HIS A 382 12.47 0.88 -4.35
CA HIS A 382 11.91 2.15 -4.79
C HIS A 382 10.45 2.30 -4.33
N TRP A 383 9.94 3.53 -4.41
CA TRP A 383 8.55 3.80 -4.10
C TRP A 383 7.66 3.39 -5.28
N ILE A 384 6.67 2.53 -5.01
CA ILE A 384 5.58 2.23 -5.94
C ILE A 384 4.47 3.24 -5.68
N VAL A 385 4.31 4.20 -6.58
CA VAL A 385 3.23 5.19 -6.50
C VAL A 385 2.05 4.67 -7.30
N ALA A 386 0.93 4.48 -6.64
CA ALA A 386 -0.31 4.05 -7.27
C ALA A 386 -1.28 5.21 -7.40
N LEU A 387 -1.72 5.47 -8.63
CA LEU A 387 -2.85 6.33 -8.93
C LEU A 387 -4.08 5.44 -9.11
N THR A 388 -5.18 5.73 -8.43
CA THR A 388 -6.43 4.98 -8.58
C THR A 388 -7.59 5.95 -8.79
N LEU A 389 -8.06 6.04 -10.03
CA LEU A 389 -9.23 6.84 -10.37
C LEU A 389 -10.40 5.92 -10.71
N GLN A 390 -11.62 6.38 -10.46
CA GLN A 390 -12.82 5.68 -10.87
C GLN A 390 -13.52 6.52 -11.93
N LEU A 391 -13.60 5.98 -13.14
CA LEU A 391 -14.36 6.57 -14.23
C LEU A 391 -15.85 6.37 -13.93
N ASP A 392 -16.58 7.48 -13.78
CA ASP A 392 -18.00 7.46 -13.45
C ASP A 392 -18.85 7.42 -14.74
N ARG A 393 -18.53 6.43 -15.58
CA ARG A 393 -19.18 6.21 -16.87
C ARG A 393 -19.49 4.74 -17.01
N ASP A 394 -20.68 4.46 -17.57
CA ASP A 394 -21.06 3.07 -17.83
C ASP A 394 -20.26 2.45 -18.99
N TRP A 395 -20.28 1.13 -19.09
CA TRP A 395 -19.48 0.38 -20.07
C TRP A 395 -19.84 0.63 -21.55
N THR A 396 -20.95 1.30 -21.84
CA THR A 396 -21.33 1.68 -23.22
C THR A 396 -20.77 3.04 -23.63
N TRP A 397 -20.31 3.85 -22.67
CA TRP A 397 -19.70 5.16 -22.94
C TRP A 397 -18.34 5.00 -23.64
N ASP A 398 -18.17 5.73 -24.74
CA ASP A 398 -17.04 5.59 -25.65
C ASP A 398 -16.59 6.97 -26.17
N ALA A 399 -16.30 7.94 -25.29
CA ALA A 399 -15.83 9.27 -25.72
C ALA A 399 -14.30 9.39 -25.82
N LEU A 400 -13.54 8.41 -25.31
CA LEU A 400 -12.08 8.45 -25.23
C LEU A 400 -11.43 7.90 -26.50
N LYS A 401 -10.24 8.44 -26.83
CA LYS A 401 -9.34 7.80 -27.78
C LYS A 401 -8.80 6.49 -27.20
N TYR A 402 -8.17 5.68 -28.06
CA TYR A 402 -7.51 4.44 -27.66
C TYR A 402 -6.55 4.64 -26.47
N VAL A 403 -5.63 5.60 -26.60
CA VAL A 403 -4.89 6.17 -25.45
C VAL A 403 -5.81 7.20 -24.80
N GLY A 404 -6.49 6.80 -23.73
CA GLY A 404 -7.57 7.59 -23.13
C GLY A 404 -7.07 8.65 -22.16
N PHE A 405 -5.95 8.41 -21.48
CA PHE A 405 -5.37 9.35 -20.53
C PHE A 405 -3.85 9.34 -20.60
N GLU A 406 -3.25 10.53 -20.62
CA GLU A 406 -1.80 10.71 -20.49
C GLU A 406 -1.45 11.14 -19.07
N ILE A 407 -0.40 10.55 -18.51
CA ILE A 407 0.00 10.77 -17.13
C ILE A 407 1.37 11.44 -17.12
N PHE A 408 1.43 12.64 -16.55
CA PHE A 408 2.64 13.41 -16.36
C PHE A 408 3.04 13.38 -14.89
N ARG A 409 4.34 13.42 -14.62
CA ARG A 409 4.87 13.46 -13.26
C ARG A 409 5.99 14.47 -13.16
N GLU A 410 5.89 15.31 -12.14
CA GLU A 410 6.98 16.14 -11.65
C GLU A 410 7.51 15.55 -10.35
N LYS A 411 8.83 15.37 -10.27
CA LYS A 411 9.55 14.88 -9.09
C LYS A 411 10.56 15.95 -8.65
N GLN A 412 10.56 16.25 -7.36
CA GLN A 412 11.54 17.14 -6.75
C GLN A 412 11.96 16.59 -5.40
N PHE A 413 13.27 16.57 -5.11
CA PHE A 413 13.75 16.41 -3.74
C PHE A 413 13.59 17.74 -3.01
N THR A 414 13.09 17.73 -1.78
CA THR A 414 12.69 18.94 -1.05
C THR A 414 13.76 20.03 -0.96
N SER A 415 15.03 19.67 -0.82
CA SER A 415 16.18 20.58 -0.78
C SER A 415 16.69 21.02 -2.16
N ASP A 416 16.27 20.32 -3.21
CA ASP A 416 16.76 20.54 -4.58
C ASP A 416 15.91 21.60 -5.29
N ALA A 417 16.58 22.54 -5.98
CA ALA A 417 15.90 23.51 -6.84
C ALA A 417 15.45 22.91 -8.19
N GLU A 418 16.06 21.80 -8.60
CA GLU A 418 15.77 21.13 -9.87
C GLU A 418 14.48 20.30 -9.78
N LEU A 419 13.67 20.42 -10.83
CA LEU A 419 12.43 19.67 -11.02
C LEU A 419 12.66 18.66 -12.15
N ASP A 420 12.48 17.37 -11.87
CA ASP A 420 12.41 16.32 -12.89
C ASP A 420 10.97 16.18 -13.37
N ASP A 421 10.64 16.84 -14.48
CA ASP A 421 9.33 16.77 -15.17
C ASP A 421 9.31 15.74 -16.30
N ASN A 422 10.30 14.83 -16.35
CA ASN A 422 10.50 13.87 -17.43
C ASN A 422 10.63 14.55 -18.82
N GLY A 423 11.16 15.78 -18.86
CA GLY A 423 11.29 16.58 -20.09
C GLY A 423 9.94 16.98 -20.69
N GLY A 424 8.93 17.16 -19.85
CA GLY A 424 7.55 17.48 -20.24
C GLY A 424 6.80 16.35 -20.94
N ARG A 425 7.31 15.11 -20.91
CA ARG A 425 6.70 13.95 -21.58
C ARG A 425 5.90 13.09 -20.60
N PRO A 426 4.83 12.42 -21.05
CA PRO A 426 4.10 11.49 -20.19
C PRO A 426 5.00 10.33 -19.76
N ILE A 427 4.86 9.91 -18.50
CA ILE A 427 5.58 8.76 -17.93
C ILE A 427 4.88 7.42 -18.26
N GLY A 428 3.63 7.51 -18.69
CA GLY A 428 2.77 6.41 -19.10
C GLY A 428 1.35 6.90 -19.36
N ASP A 429 0.45 5.96 -19.58
CA ASP A 429 -0.91 6.24 -20.02
C ASP A 429 -1.88 5.13 -19.58
N TRP A 430 -3.18 5.43 -19.68
CA TRP A 430 -4.25 4.43 -19.63
C TRP A 430 -4.86 4.26 -21.02
N GLU A 431 -4.64 3.08 -21.63
CA GLU A 431 -5.38 2.68 -22.82
C GLU A 431 -6.68 1.97 -22.41
N VAL A 432 -7.82 2.65 -22.61
CA VAL A 432 -9.14 2.15 -22.21
C VAL A 432 -9.75 1.39 -23.38
N ILE A 433 -9.36 0.13 -23.53
CA ILE A 433 -9.78 -0.69 -24.67
C ILE A 433 -11.25 -1.13 -24.50
N PRO A 434 -12.11 -1.05 -25.54
CA PRO A 434 -13.53 -1.38 -25.45
C PRO A 434 -13.78 -2.91 -25.47
N THR A 435 -13.14 -3.63 -24.56
CA THR A 435 -13.28 -5.09 -24.36
C THR A 435 -13.47 -5.39 -22.88
N ALA A 436 -14.38 -6.31 -22.55
CA ALA A 436 -14.61 -6.77 -21.19
C ALA A 436 -13.83 -8.06 -20.91
N SER A 437 -13.16 -8.12 -19.77
CA SER A 437 -12.48 -9.34 -19.33
C SER A 437 -13.48 -10.35 -18.76
N ILE A 438 -13.15 -11.64 -18.82
CA ILE A 438 -14.04 -12.70 -18.30
C ILE A 438 -14.27 -12.58 -16.79
N VAL A 439 -13.30 -12.00 -16.06
CA VAL A 439 -13.41 -11.76 -14.60
C VAL A 439 -14.44 -10.66 -14.31
N ALA A 440 -14.46 -9.60 -15.12
CA ALA A 440 -15.43 -8.52 -14.99
C ALA A 440 -16.85 -8.96 -15.40
N LEU A 441 -16.99 -9.90 -16.35
CA LEU A 441 -18.30 -10.39 -16.82
C LEU A 441 -19.05 -11.29 -15.82
N ASN A 442 -18.40 -11.75 -14.75
CA ASN A 442 -19.08 -12.51 -13.71
C ASN A 442 -19.71 -11.55 -12.68
N ARG A 443 -21.05 -11.44 -12.67
CA ARG A 443 -21.81 -10.43 -11.90
C ARG A 443 -21.32 -8.99 -12.17
N PRO A 444 -21.44 -8.54 -13.43
CA PRO A 444 -20.80 -7.31 -13.90
C PRO A 444 -21.42 -6.05 -13.30
N GLN A 445 -20.57 -5.18 -12.77
CA GLN A 445 -20.89 -3.81 -12.37
C GLN A 445 -20.58 -2.87 -13.53
N ARG A 446 -21.60 -2.61 -14.35
CA ARG A 446 -21.47 -1.86 -15.61
C ARG A 446 -21.46 -0.35 -15.45
N ASP A 447 -21.65 0.17 -14.25
CA ASP A 447 -21.81 1.59 -13.95
C ASP A 447 -20.48 2.36 -13.84
N ARG A 448 -19.36 1.64 -13.76
CA ARG A 448 -18.04 2.23 -13.49
C ARG A 448 -16.89 1.45 -14.14
N THR A 449 -15.76 2.11 -14.30
CA THR A 449 -14.47 1.47 -14.62
C THR A 449 -13.39 2.00 -13.67
N THR A 450 -12.62 1.11 -13.04
CA THR A 450 -11.50 1.51 -12.18
C THR A 450 -10.22 1.60 -12.99
N LEU A 451 -9.53 2.73 -12.90
CA LEU A 451 -8.24 2.97 -13.54
C LEU A 451 -7.15 2.90 -12.48
N ILE A 452 -6.16 2.03 -12.67
CA ILE A 452 -5.02 1.88 -11.74
C ILE A 452 -3.74 2.11 -12.53
N PHE A 453 -2.92 3.07 -12.12
CA PHE A 453 -1.61 3.32 -12.71
C PHE A 453 -0.53 3.13 -11.66
N LEU A 454 0.52 2.39 -12.00
CA LEU A 454 1.68 2.19 -11.12
C LEU A 454 2.92 2.86 -11.70
N ASP A 455 3.59 3.67 -10.89
CA ASP A 455 4.90 4.25 -11.20
C ASP A 455 5.95 3.80 -10.18
N ALA A 456 7.20 3.72 -10.64
CA ALA A 456 8.37 3.53 -9.79
C ALA A 456 9.15 4.85 -9.65
N VAL A 457 9.26 5.31 -8.40
CA VAL A 457 9.99 6.53 -8.04
C VAL A 457 11.25 6.14 -7.27
N GLU A 458 12.39 6.40 -7.90
CA GLU A 458 13.71 6.17 -7.31
C GLU A 458 13.91 7.07 -6.07
N PRO A 459 14.18 6.49 -4.88
CA PRO A 459 14.37 7.24 -3.65
C PRO A 459 15.71 7.98 -3.57
N LYS A 460 16.69 7.63 -4.41
CA LYS A 460 18.02 8.26 -4.39
C LYS A 460 18.14 9.36 -5.44
N SER A 461 18.88 10.41 -5.09
CA SER A 461 19.27 11.44 -6.05
C SER A 461 20.51 10.97 -6.82
N GLU A 462 20.47 11.11 -8.14
CA GLU A 462 21.62 10.85 -9.03
C GLU A 462 22.53 12.08 -9.15
N LEU A 463 22.09 13.22 -8.60
CA LEU A 463 22.82 14.48 -8.72
C LEU A 463 24.03 14.49 -7.78
N PRO A 464 25.17 15.04 -8.24
CA PRO A 464 26.34 15.19 -7.39
C PRO A 464 26.12 16.26 -6.32
N GLN A 465 26.82 16.12 -5.19
CA GLN A 465 26.88 17.16 -4.17
C GLN A 465 27.67 18.37 -4.70
N ALA A 466 27.23 19.57 -4.32
CA ALA A 466 27.94 20.81 -4.66
C ALA A 466 29.32 20.89 -3.96
N SER A 467 29.43 20.33 -2.76
CA SER A 467 30.67 20.28 -1.97
C SER A 467 31.65 19.20 -2.48
N ASN A 468 31.15 18.07 -2.96
CA ASN A 468 31.97 16.97 -3.47
C ASN A 468 31.32 16.30 -4.70
N PRO A 469 31.78 16.64 -5.93
CA PRO A 469 31.21 16.10 -7.15
C PRO A 469 31.32 14.58 -7.35
N THR A 470 32.12 13.89 -6.54
CA THR A 470 32.27 12.43 -6.60
C THR A 470 31.21 11.67 -5.78
N GLU A 471 30.47 12.36 -4.92
CA GLU A 471 29.42 11.79 -4.07
C GLU A 471 28.04 12.29 -4.52
N THR A 472 27.04 11.41 -4.48
CA THR A 472 25.64 11.77 -4.71
C THR A 472 25.09 12.57 -3.55
N ARG A 473 24.09 13.42 -3.80
CA ARG A 473 23.39 14.16 -2.74
C ARG A 473 22.88 13.22 -1.63
N PHE A 474 22.81 13.76 -0.43
CA PHE A 474 22.28 13.04 0.73
C PHE A 474 20.81 12.67 0.53
N PRO A 475 20.31 11.62 1.20
CA PRO A 475 18.91 11.23 1.10
C PRO A 475 17.98 12.38 1.51
N ASP A 476 16.91 12.59 0.73
CA ASP A 476 15.93 13.64 1.01
C ASP A 476 14.50 13.17 0.71
N THR A 477 13.52 13.84 1.31
CA THR A 477 12.10 13.67 1.03
C THR A 477 11.78 14.05 -0.41
N ILE A 478 10.78 13.38 -0.99
CA ILE A 478 10.43 13.53 -2.40
C ILE A 478 9.04 14.12 -2.51
N ARG A 479 8.92 15.28 -3.15
CA ARG A 479 7.65 15.87 -3.57
C ARG A 479 7.32 15.40 -4.97
N LEU A 480 6.12 14.86 -5.12
CA LEU A 480 5.57 14.40 -6.37
C LEU A 480 4.31 15.17 -6.71
N ARG A 481 4.18 15.55 -7.98
CA ARG A 481 2.93 16.03 -8.57
C ARG A 481 2.64 15.21 -9.81
N TYR A 482 1.45 14.65 -9.88
CA TYR A 482 0.93 13.95 -11.04
C TYR A 482 -0.18 14.77 -11.66
N ARG A 483 -0.18 14.82 -12.99
CA ARG A 483 -1.19 15.51 -13.77
C ARG A 483 -1.74 14.54 -14.79
N ILE A 484 -3.05 14.29 -14.76
CA ILE A 484 -3.74 13.35 -15.65
C ILE A 484 -4.53 14.15 -16.68
N GLU A 485 -4.24 13.93 -17.96
CA GLU A 485 -4.93 14.58 -19.07
C GLU A 485 -5.79 13.56 -19.86
N PRO A 486 -7.12 13.73 -19.93
CA PRO A 486 -7.96 12.91 -20.80
C PRO A 486 -7.80 13.29 -22.28
N ARG A 487 -7.89 12.27 -23.14
CA ARG A 487 -7.83 12.38 -24.61
C ARG A 487 -9.15 11.92 -25.20
N PHE A 488 -10.02 12.86 -25.55
CA PHE A 488 -11.31 12.58 -26.18
C PHE A 488 -11.22 12.39 -27.69
N LEU A 489 -12.12 11.57 -28.26
CA LEU A 489 -12.29 11.43 -29.72
C LEU A 489 -12.58 12.79 -30.37
N SER A 490 -13.46 13.57 -29.73
CA SER A 490 -13.74 14.97 -30.04
C SER A 490 -13.82 15.75 -28.72
N ALA A 491 -13.25 16.94 -28.68
CA ALA A 491 -13.23 17.73 -27.45
C ALA A 491 -14.65 18.16 -27.05
N PRO A 492 -15.11 17.86 -25.81
CA PRO A 492 -16.40 18.32 -25.33
C PRO A 492 -16.41 19.84 -25.13
N ALA A 493 -17.59 20.45 -25.17
CA ALA A 493 -17.74 21.89 -24.93
C ALA A 493 -17.39 22.28 -23.49
N ALA A 494 -17.70 21.40 -22.53
CA ALA A 494 -17.27 21.50 -21.14
C ALA A 494 -16.38 20.29 -20.78
N PRO A 495 -15.04 20.40 -20.92
CA PRO A 495 -14.12 19.34 -20.55
C PRO A 495 -13.98 19.19 -19.02
N PRO A 496 -13.54 18.02 -18.53
CA PRO A 496 -13.19 17.85 -17.12
C PRO A 496 -12.04 18.77 -16.72
N PRO A 497 -11.99 19.20 -15.44
CA PRO A 497 -10.80 19.85 -14.91
C PRO A 497 -9.63 18.88 -14.98
N VAL A 498 -8.41 19.44 -15.10
CA VAL A 498 -7.19 18.64 -15.05
C VAL A 498 -7.06 18.05 -13.65
N GLU A 499 -6.97 16.72 -13.56
CA GLU A 499 -6.82 16.04 -12.28
C GLU A 499 -5.34 16.12 -11.85
N GLU A 500 -5.09 16.83 -10.76
CA GLU A 500 -3.78 16.99 -10.16
C GLU A 500 -3.72 16.30 -8.80
N LEU A 501 -2.70 15.45 -8.62
CA LEU A 501 -2.49 14.67 -7.40
C LEU A 501 -1.09 14.94 -6.86
N ALA A 502 -0.97 15.27 -5.59
CA ALA A 502 0.32 15.53 -4.95
C ALA A 502 0.59 14.53 -3.83
N LEU A 503 1.86 14.19 -3.64
CA LEU A 503 2.31 13.29 -2.57
C LEU A 503 3.73 13.66 -2.14
N GLU A 504 3.97 13.70 -0.82
CA GLU A 504 5.31 13.81 -0.26
C GLU A 504 5.72 12.43 0.30
N LEU A 505 6.91 11.96 -0.07
CA LEU A 505 7.40 10.64 0.31
C LEU A 505 8.60 10.75 1.27
N PRO A 506 8.63 9.94 2.35
CA PRO A 506 9.75 9.91 3.27
C PRO A 506 11.00 9.27 2.66
N VAL A 507 12.13 9.59 3.29
CA VAL A 507 13.41 8.94 3.03
C VAL A 507 13.34 7.46 3.41
N THR A 508 13.82 6.59 2.52
CA THR A 508 13.92 5.14 2.76
C THR A 508 15.36 4.63 2.79
N THR A 509 16.32 5.49 2.41
CA THR A 509 17.73 5.14 2.35
C THR A 509 18.40 5.43 3.70
N PRO A 510 19.00 4.43 4.36
CA PRO A 510 19.71 4.64 5.61
C PRO A 510 21.02 5.42 5.42
N PRO A 511 21.49 6.15 6.45
CA PRO A 511 22.76 6.84 6.40
C PRO A 511 23.92 5.90 6.03
N ALA A 512 24.74 6.33 5.06
CA ALA A 512 25.88 5.55 4.60
C ALA A 512 27.10 5.64 5.54
N GLN A 513 27.20 6.72 6.32
CA GLN A 513 28.29 6.94 7.26
C GLN A 513 28.25 5.92 8.40
N VAL A 514 29.42 5.37 8.72
CA VAL A 514 29.61 4.47 9.87
C VAL A 514 30.37 5.24 10.95
N PRO A 515 29.90 5.22 12.22
CA PRO A 515 30.65 5.84 13.30
C PRO A 515 32.04 5.21 13.45
N GLN A 516 33.03 6.01 13.84
CA GLN A 516 34.35 5.54 14.21
C GLN A 516 34.82 6.27 15.47
N ILE A 517 35.08 5.53 16.54
CA ILE A 517 35.58 6.06 17.82
C ILE A 517 37.09 6.25 17.72
N VAL A 518 37.56 7.46 18.02
CA VAL A 518 39.00 7.82 18.06
C VAL A 518 39.52 7.75 19.49
N SER A 519 38.77 8.33 20.43
CA SER A 519 39.13 8.35 21.84
C SER A 519 37.89 8.34 22.72
N ALA A 520 38.08 8.07 24.00
CA ALA A 520 37.03 8.10 25.01
C ALA A 520 37.62 8.61 26.33
N GLY A 521 36.79 9.21 27.18
CA GLY A 521 37.24 9.67 28.48
C GLY A 521 36.10 10.03 29.42
N ILE A 522 36.46 10.66 30.54
CA ILE A 522 35.51 11.09 31.57
C ILE A 522 35.39 12.61 31.54
N ALA A 523 34.17 13.09 31.32
CA ALA A 523 33.80 14.50 31.40
C ALA A 523 33.41 14.79 32.84
N LEU A 524 33.99 15.84 33.42
CA LEU A 524 33.83 16.17 34.83
C LEU A 524 33.24 17.58 34.96
N SER A 525 32.20 17.76 35.78
CA SER A 525 31.68 19.11 36.10
C SER A 525 32.75 19.99 36.73
N LYS A 526 32.54 21.31 36.80
CA LYS A 526 33.48 22.22 37.46
C LYS A 526 33.78 21.77 38.90
N TYR A 527 35.04 21.85 39.28
CA TYR A 527 35.49 21.56 40.64
C TYR A 527 35.02 22.68 41.59
N GLN A 528 34.38 22.29 42.70
CA GLN A 528 33.86 23.22 43.71
C GLN A 528 34.36 22.82 45.10
N ARG A 529 34.84 23.81 45.85
CA ARG A 529 35.33 23.67 47.23
C ARG A 529 34.79 24.80 48.10
N ASN A 530 34.71 24.57 49.41
CA ASN A 530 34.37 25.62 50.36
C ASN A 530 35.53 26.63 50.55
N THR A 531 35.25 27.72 51.27
CA THR A 531 36.19 28.85 51.45
C THR A 531 37.49 28.47 52.18
N THR A 532 37.41 27.55 53.13
CA THR A 532 38.54 27.03 53.92
C THR A 532 39.27 25.87 53.25
N TYR A 533 38.78 25.40 52.11
CA TYR A 533 39.25 24.20 51.43
C TYR A 533 39.21 22.92 52.28
N SER A 534 38.35 22.86 53.31
CA SER A 534 38.13 21.66 54.14
C SER A 534 37.16 20.67 53.49
N ALA A 535 36.34 21.09 52.53
CA ALA A 535 35.40 20.22 51.83
C ALA A 535 35.26 20.54 50.33
N THR A 536 34.88 19.52 49.55
CA THR A 536 34.60 19.64 48.11
C THR A 536 33.28 19.00 47.75
N GLU A 537 32.60 19.51 46.73
CA GLU A 537 31.38 18.88 46.21
C GLU A 537 31.69 17.69 45.29
N PRO A 538 30.86 16.63 45.31
CA PRO A 538 30.91 15.57 44.31
C PRO A 538 30.76 16.13 42.89
N ARG A 539 31.69 15.80 42.00
CA ARG A 539 31.61 16.21 40.58
C ARG A 539 30.62 15.30 39.86
N ARG A 540 29.82 15.87 38.96
CA ARG A 540 29.06 15.08 37.97
C ARG A 540 30.04 14.54 36.95
N ARG A 541 29.89 13.26 36.60
CA ARG A 541 30.83 12.54 35.73
C ARG A 541 30.04 11.85 34.64
N PHE A 542 30.48 12.02 33.40
CA PHE A 542 29.88 11.38 32.23
C PHE A 542 30.97 10.72 31.39
N LEU A 543 30.64 9.61 30.75
CA LEU A 543 31.46 9.07 29.67
C LEU A 543 31.30 9.98 28.45
N TRP A 544 32.41 10.31 27.79
CA TRP A 544 32.38 10.98 26.50
C TRP A 544 33.18 10.20 25.46
N LEU A 545 32.77 10.33 24.20
CA LEU A 545 33.40 9.72 23.03
C LEU A 545 33.84 10.80 22.05
N GLU A 546 35.03 10.63 21.48
CA GLU A 546 35.49 11.36 20.30
C GLU A 546 35.22 10.51 19.05
N LEU A 547 34.49 11.06 18.09
CA LEU A 547 34.26 10.43 16.81
C LEU A 547 35.18 11.05 15.74
N ALA A 548 35.62 10.25 14.78
CA ALA A 548 36.59 10.66 13.77
C ALA A 548 36.11 11.88 12.94
N GLU A 549 34.82 11.88 12.62
CA GLU A 549 34.13 12.89 11.83
C GLU A 549 32.78 13.23 12.47
N PRO A 550 32.27 14.47 12.35
CA PRO A 550 30.88 14.77 12.66
C PRO A 550 29.93 14.02 11.70
N PRO A 551 28.61 13.98 11.96
CA PRO A 551 27.64 13.53 10.96
C PRO A 551 27.80 14.35 9.67
N ARG A 552 27.92 13.68 8.52
CA ARG A 552 28.14 14.32 7.22
C ARG A 552 26.87 15.00 6.69
N ASP A 553 25.72 14.35 6.87
CA ASP A 553 24.41 14.91 6.54
C ASP A 553 23.93 15.79 7.71
N PRO A 554 23.56 17.06 7.49
CA PRO A 554 22.97 17.92 8.52
C PRO A 554 21.69 17.38 9.17
N ASN A 555 20.99 16.45 8.50
CA ASN A 555 19.78 15.83 9.02
C ASN A 555 20.06 14.64 9.96
N ASP A 556 21.31 14.18 10.01
CA ASP A 556 21.74 13.01 10.76
C ASP A 556 22.32 13.35 12.14
N THR A 557 22.16 12.41 13.08
CA THR A 557 22.84 12.46 14.38
C THR A 557 23.38 11.09 14.78
N TYR A 558 24.26 11.05 15.78
CA TYR A 558 24.77 9.80 16.33
C TYR A 558 23.84 9.24 17.40
N PHE A 559 23.61 7.94 17.33
CA PHE A 559 22.77 7.17 18.25
C PHE A 559 23.56 6.05 18.91
N ILE A 560 23.13 5.67 20.11
CA ILE A 560 23.67 4.56 20.88
C ILE A 560 22.56 3.68 21.46
N ARG A 561 22.82 2.37 21.51
CA ARG A 561 21.92 1.36 22.11
C ARG A 561 22.71 0.35 22.92
N LEU A 562 22.23 0.04 24.12
CA LEU A 562 22.79 -1.03 24.96
C LEU A 562 22.43 -2.40 24.38
N LEU A 563 23.44 -3.24 24.16
CA LEU A 563 23.26 -4.63 23.73
C LEU A 563 23.42 -5.63 24.88
N GLY A 564 24.30 -5.34 25.84
CA GLY A 564 24.59 -6.27 26.92
C GLY A 564 25.45 -5.66 28.01
N TYR A 565 25.52 -6.37 29.13
CA TYR A 565 26.25 -5.98 30.33
C TYR A 565 27.03 -7.18 30.87
N ALA A 566 28.23 -6.92 31.40
CA ALA A 566 29.04 -7.90 32.10
C ALA A 566 29.71 -7.27 33.33
N PRO A 567 29.83 -7.99 34.46
CA PRO A 567 30.56 -7.53 35.64
C PRO A 567 32.06 -7.40 35.37
N ASP A 568 32.75 -6.53 36.11
CA ASP A 568 34.21 -6.45 36.02
C ASP A 568 34.85 -7.73 36.63
N PRO A 569 35.65 -8.50 35.87
CA PRO A 569 36.32 -9.69 36.38
C PRO A 569 37.35 -9.41 37.48
N LEU A 570 37.82 -8.16 37.63
CA LEU A 570 38.69 -7.75 38.73
C LEU A 570 37.95 -7.58 40.05
N LEU A 571 36.64 -7.32 40.01
CA LEU A 571 35.80 -7.10 41.19
C LEU A 571 34.97 -8.33 41.55
N SER A 572 34.54 -9.09 40.55
CA SER A 572 33.68 -10.27 40.73
C SER A 572 34.42 -11.52 41.20
N ASP A 573 33.68 -12.50 41.72
CA ASP A 573 34.19 -13.80 42.12
C ASP A 573 34.47 -14.77 40.94
N ASN A 574 34.27 -14.32 39.69
CA ASN A 574 34.61 -15.04 38.45
C ASN A 574 33.99 -16.45 38.32
N ARG A 575 32.72 -16.62 38.67
CA ARG A 575 31.99 -17.89 38.46
C ARG A 575 31.81 -18.20 36.97
N LEU A 576 31.68 -19.48 36.61
CA LEU A 576 31.42 -19.93 35.23
C LEU A 576 30.24 -19.20 34.54
N GLU A 577 29.19 -18.88 35.29
CA GLU A 577 28.01 -18.16 34.80
C GLU A 577 28.34 -16.74 34.27
N SER A 578 29.35 -16.06 34.82
CA SER A 578 29.73 -14.70 34.38
C SER A 578 30.49 -14.67 33.05
N PHE A 579 30.88 -15.83 32.50
CA PHE A 579 31.59 -15.93 31.21
C PHE A 579 30.66 -16.20 30.03
N THR A 580 29.35 -16.38 30.27
CA THR A 580 28.38 -16.57 29.18
C THR A 580 28.02 -15.20 28.58
N PRO A 581 28.28 -14.95 27.28
CA PRO A 581 27.90 -13.70 26.65
C PRO A 581 26.38 -13.50 26.68
N PRO A 582 25.88 -12.29 26.96
CA PRO A 582 24.46 -12.00 26.87
C PRO A 582 23.97 -12.13 25.43
N GLU A 583 22.73 -12.60 25.26
CA GLU A 583 22.08 -12.65 23.95
C GLU A 583 21.75 -11.23 23.48
N GLU A 584 22.26 -10.86 22.30
CA GLU A 584 22.08 -9.52 21.74
C GLU A 584 20.75 -9.44 21.01
N SER A 585 19.82 -8.64 21.54
CA SER A 585 18.51 -8.45 20.92
C SER A 585 18.62 -7.69 19.58
N PRO A 586 17.81 -8.05 18.56
CA PRO A 586 17.75 -7.32 17.30
C PRO A 586 17.31 -5.87 17.54
N LEU A 587 17.57 -5.00 16.56
CA LEU A 587 17.15 -3.60 16.64
C LEU A 587 15.60 -3.52 16.71
N PRO A 588 15.01 -2.88 17.74
CA PRO A 588 13.56 -2.87 17.96
C PRO A 588 12.89 -1.82 17.07
N ILE A 589 13.01 -1.98 15.75
CA ILE A 589 12.30 -1.17 14.75
C ILE A 589 11.19 -2.01 14.11
N GLU A 590 10.14 -1.33 13.67
CA GLU A 590 9.08 -1.99 12.91
C GLU A 590 9.63 -2.56 11.59
N PRO A 591 9.25 -3.79 11.21
CA PRO A 591 9.76 -4.41 9.99
C PRO A 591 9.26 -3.73 8.71
N GLU A 592 8.17 -2.95 8.78
CA GLU A 592 7.59 -2.18 7.67
C GLU A 592 7.49 -2.98 6.35
N LEU A 593 6.95 -4.21 6.39
CA LEU A 593 6.85 -5.08 5.22
C LEU A 593 6.16 -4.41 4.01
N VAL A 594 5.24 -3.50 4.31
CA VAL A 594 4.73 -2.48 3.41
C VAL A 594 4.59 -1.19 4.20
N ARG A 595 5.18 -0.10 3.69
CA ARG A 595 4.97 1.25 4.21
C ARG A 595 4.10 2.02 3.22
N VAL A 596 2.92 2.47 3.65
CA VAL A 596 1.97 3.21 2.82
C VAL A 596 1.94 4.67 3.27
N ILE A 597 2.03 5.56 2.29
CA ILE A 597 2.00 7.01 2.48
C ILE A 597 0.86 7.59 1.66
N THR A 598 0.04 8.41 2.31
CA THR A 598 -1.07 9.12 1.69
C THR A 598 -0.84 10.63 1.74
N PRO A 599 -1.58 11.43 0.95
CA PRO A 599 -1.50 12.88 1.03
C PRO A 599 -1.73 13.40 2.46
N ASP A 600 -1.04 14.49 2.79
CA ASP A 600 -1.13 15.21 4.08
C ASP A 600 -0.74 14.39 5.33
N GLN A 601 -0.07 13.26 5.16
CA GLN A 601 0.46 12.49 6.29
C GLN A 601 1.66 13.20 6.94
N PRO A 602 1.66 13.44 8.26
CA PRO A 602 2.78 14.06 8.96
C PRO A 602 3.91 13.07 9.25
N ASP A 603 5.09 13.59 9.61
CA ASP A 603 6.21 12.81 10.12
C ASP A 603 5.83 12.10 11.43
N ASP A 604 5.86 10.77 11.41
CA ASP A 604 5.51 9.89 12.50
C ASP A 604 6.71 9.46 13.35
N GLN A 605 7.91 9.99 13.07
CA GLN A 605 9.15 9.68 13.78
C GLN A 605 9.44 8.17 13.87
N ALA A 606 9.06 7.43 12.81
CA ALA A 606 9.14 5.98 12.76
C ALA A 606 10.53 5.46 13.15
N GLY A 607 10.58 4.60 14.17
CA GLY A 607 11.82 3.99 14.68
C GLY A 607 12.72 4.90 15.53
N LEU A 608 12.41 6.19 15.71
CA LEU A 608 13.30 7.13 16.41
C LEU A 608 13.62 6.69 17.86
N ALA A 609 12.64 6.12 18.56
CA ALA A 609 12.80 5.66 19.94
C ALA A 609 13.58 4.34 20.08
N ALA A 610 13.97 3.68 18.99
CA ALA A 610 14.69 2.41 19.04
C ALA A 610 16.15 2.54 19.52
N MET A 611 16.72 3.75 19.45
CA MET A 611 18.05 4.07 19.97
C MET A 611 18.03 5.41 20.70
N VAL A 612 19.02 5.64 21.57
CA VAL A 612 19.16 6.90 22.31
C VAL A 612 20.12 7.82 21.55
N ARG A 613 19.72 9.07 21.34
CA ARG A 613 20.58 10.09 20.72
C ARG A 613 21.76 10.43 21.63
N LEU A 614 22.95 10.57 21.05
CA LEU A 614 24.13 11.10 21.76
C LEU A 614 24.05 12.62 21.90
N GLU A 615 24.50 13.14 23.05
CA GLU A 615 24.50 14.58 23.32
C GLU A 615 25.82 15.20 22.83
N ALA A 616 25.76 16.05 21.82
CA ALA A 616 26.94 16.74 21.31
C ALA A 616 27.47 17.78 22.31
N ALA A 617 28.80 17.92 22.39
CA ALA A 617 29.42 18.98 23.17
C ALA A 617 29.15 20.36 22.56
N THR A 618 28.99 21.39 23.39
CA THR A 618 28.74 22.76 22.90
C THR A 618 29.95 23.39 22.21
N SER A 619 31.16 22.86 22.46
CA SER A 619 32.42 23.38 21.93
C SER A 619 33.03 22.51 20.83
N SER A 620 32.42 21.38 20.46
CA SER A 620 32.94 20.47 19.44
C SER A 620 31.82 19.64 18.82
N ASP A 621 31.92 19.45 17.50
CA ASP A 621 31.07 18.62 16.65
C ASP A 621 31.49 17.13 16.61
N LYS A 622 32.59 16.78 17.30
CA LYS A 622 33.16 15.42 17.36
C LYS A 622 33.09 14.77 18.73
N HIS A 623 32.81 15.55 19.78
CA HIS A 623 32.76 15.08 21.16
C HIS A 623 31.31 14.90 21.59
N PHE A 624 30.99 13.72 22.12
CA PHE A 624 29.63 13.36 22.49
C PHE A 624 29.59 12.76 23.89
N LEU A 625 28.64 13.17 24.72
CA LEU A 625 28.35 12.51 25.99
C LEU A 625 27.50 11.27 25.73
N VAL A 626 27.84 10.19 26.44
CA VAL A 626 27.09 8.94 26.43
C VAL A 626 26.09 8.96 27.59
N PRO A 627 24.78 8.94 27.31
CA PRO A 627 23.78 8.86 28.37
C PRO A 627 23.87 7.52 29.09
N LEU A 628 23.51 7.51 30.38
CA LEU A 628 23.41 6.27 31.14
C LEU A 628 22.32 5.37 30.54
N PRO A 629 22.49 4.04 30.58
CA PRO A 629 21.43 3.12 30.21
C PRO A 629 20.10 3.42 30.93
N PRO A 630 18.95 3.26 30.25
CA PRO A 630 17.65 3.41 30.89
C PRO A 630 17.53 2.56 32.15
N GLY A 631 17.06 3.16 33.25
CA GLY A 631 16.91 2.49 34.55
C GLY A 631 18.16 2.54 35.45
N LEU A 632 19.31 2.99 34.94
CA LEU A 632 20.49 3.23 35.77
C LEU A 632 20.59 4.69 36.23
N SER A 633 21.16 4.87 37.40
CA SER A 633 21.49 6.18 37.98
C SER A 633 23.00 6.28 38.19
N ALA A 634 23.51 7.48 38.49
CA ALA A 634 24.95 7.70 38.73
C ALA A 634 25.52 6.90 39.94
N ASP A 635 24.65 6.37 40.80
CA ASP A 635 25.03 5.59 41.99
C ASP A 635 24.78 4.08 41.82
N SER A 636 24.31 3.64 40.64
CA SER A 636 24.02 2.24 40.36
C SER A 636 25.30 1.37 40.37
N PRO A 637 25.33 0.24 41.11
CA PRO A 637 26.51 -0.62 41.19
C PRO A 637 26.88 -1.26 39.84
N GLU A 638 25.94 -1.37 38.90
CA GLU A 638 26.21 -1.84 37.54
C GLU A 638 27.27 -0.99 36.83
N LEU A 639 27.44 0.29 37.20
CA LEU A 639 28.44 1.18 36.62
C LEU A 639 29.90 0.77 36.93
N PHE A 640 30.13 -0.16 37.86
CA PHE A 640 31.44 -0.79 38.03
C PHE A 640 31.79 -1.81 36.94
N GLY A 641 30.78 -2.34 36.24
CA GLY A 641 30.97 -3.33 35.19
C GLY A 641 31.28 -2.72 33.81
N MET A 642 31.13 -3.57 32.80
CA MET A 642 31.39 -3.26 31.40
C MET A 642 30.12 -3.42 30.57
N PHE A 643 29.91 -2.50 29.65
CA PHE A 643 28.77 -2.45 28.76
C PHE A 643 29.19 -2.74 27.32
N THR A 644 28.28 -3.38 26.57
CA THR A 644 28.39 -3.56 25.13
C THR A 644 27.36 -2.65 24.47
N TYR A 645 27.84 -1.77 23.59
CA TYR A 645 27.02 -0.79 22.88
C TYR A 645 27.07 -1.01 21.38
N GLU A 646 25.98 -0.60 20.74
CA GLU A 646 25.89 -0.39 19.31
C GLU A 646 25.74 1.10 19.03
N LEU A 647 26.60 1.64 18.18
CA LEU A 647 26.52 3.02 17.70
C LEU A 647 26.13 3.04 16.23
N ARG A 648 25.26 3.97 15.85
CA ARG A 648 24.82 4.18 14.45
C ARG A 648 24.70 5.68 14.16
N VAL A 649 24.86 6.05 12.89
CA VAL A 649 24.35 7.33 12.38
C VAL A 649 22.87 7.14 12.03
N GLY A 650 22.01 8.12 12.31
CA GLY A 650 20.59 8.03 12.03
C GLY A 650 19.91 9.36 11.70
N HIS A 651 18.88 9.29 10.86
CA HIS A 651 18.07 10.44 10.43
C HIS A 651 17.27 11.01 11.60
N THR A 652 17.42 12.30 11.89
CA THR A 652 16.74 12.97 13.03
C THR A 652 15.90 14.16 12.62
N HIS A 653 16.37 14.96 11.65
CA HIS A 653 15.72 16.20 11.23
C HIS A 653 14.98 16.09 9.89
N ILE A 654 14.77 14.85 9.44
CA ILE A 654 14.10 14.53 8.19
C ILE A 654 13.12 13.38 8.37
N TRP A 655 12.00 13.45 7.64
CA TRP A 655 11.00 12.39 7.64
C TRP A 655 11.52 11.16 6.90
N CYS A 656 11.62 10.04 7.60
CA CYS A 656 12.08 8.78 7.05
C CYS A 656 11.31 7.58 7.61
N THR A 657 11.38 6.47 6.91
CA THR A 657 10.81 5.19 7.36
C THR A 657 11.64 4.57 8.48
N ALA A 658 11.06 3.68 9.29
CA ALA A 658 11.79 3.01 10.38
C ALA A 658 13.00 2.22 9.85
N GLN A 659 12.86 1.55 8.71
CA GLN A 659 13.96 0.81 8.05
C GLN A 659 15.01 1.74 7.41
N GLY A 660 14.61 2.95 7.02
CA GLY A 660 15.53 3.99 6.55
C GLY A 660 16.24 4.74 7.68
N ARG A 661 15.83 4.59 8.95
CA ARG A 661 16.26 5.46 10.05
C ARG A 661 17.75 5.36 10.39
N PHE A 662 18.28 4.15 10.55
CA PHE A 662 19.61 3.94 11.10
C PHE A 662 20.55 3.26 10.10
N GLY A 663 21.77 3.79 10.00
CA GLY A 663 22.85 3.25 9.19
C GLY A 663 23.46 1.96 9.74
N ARG A 664 24.66 1.65 9.28
CA ARG A 664 25.39 0.45 9.73
C ARG A 664 25.85 0.57 11.18
N ALA A 665 25.84 -0.57 11.88
CA ALA A 665 26.23 -0.70 13.27
C ALA A 665 27.76 -0.67 13.47
N LEU A 666 28.22 0.14 14.42
CA LEU A 666 29.51 -0.02 15.09
C LEU A 666 29.27 -0.68 16.46
N ARG A 667 29.66 -1.94 16.61
CA ARG A 667 29.59 -2.67 17.89
C ARG A 667 30.86 -2.44 18.71
N THR A 668 30.71 -1.96 19.94
CA THR A 668 31.81 -1.70 20.88
C THR A 668 31.58 -2.43 22.20
N THR A 669 32.53 -3.26 22.62
CA THR A 669 32.49 -4.03 23.88
C THR A 669 33.44 -3.45 24.92
N GLY A 670 33.18 -3.71 26.20
CA GLY A 670 34.11 -3.33 27.27
C GLY A 670 34.02 -1.84 27.64
N VAL A 671 32.90 -1.18 27.33
CA VAL A 671 32.70 0.24 27.62
C VAL A 671 32.40 0.42 29.10
N GLN A 672 33.17 1.23 29.81
CA GLN A 672 32.97 1.49 31.24
C GLN A 672 32.48 2.93 31.43
N HIS A 673 31.36 3.07 32.15
CA HIS A 673 30.87 4.36 32.62
C HIS A 673 31.66 4.82 33.86
N PRO A 674 31.65 6.11 34.20
CA PRO A 674 32.29 6.57 35.43
C PRO A 674 31.74 5.82 36.66
N ALA A 675 32.63 5.19 37.43
CA ALA A 675 32.26 4.41 38.61
C ALA A 675 31.47 5.26 39.62
N PRO A 676 30.51 4.71 40.39
CA PRO A 676 29.73 5.43 41.40
C PRO A 676 30.59 6.22 42.40
N THR A 677 30.06 7.32 42.93
CA THR A 677 30.83 8.20 43.83
C THR A 677 31.19 7.47 45.12
N LEU A 678 32.47 7.52 45.51
CA LEU A 678 32.89 6.99 46.81
C LEU A 678 32.49 7.99 47.88
N PHE A 679 31.79 7.56 48.92
CA PHE A 679 31.49 8.39 50.06
C PHE A 679 32.36 7.98 51.25
N CYS A 680 32.96 8.98 51.89
CA CYS A 680 33.74 8.82 53.11
C CYS A 680 32.93 9.40 54.25
N THR A 681 32.70 8.62 55.30
CA THR A 681 32.13 9.11 56.55
C THR A 681 33.24 9.21 57.58
N CYS A 682 33.36 10.37 58.21
CA CYS A 682 34.33 10.60 59.27
C CYS A 682 33.60 10.93 60.57
N GLN A 683 34.05 10.33 61.65
CA GLN A 683 33.56 10.57 63.01
C GLN A 683 34.76 10.89 63.89
N ARG A 684 34.77 12.08 64.50
CA ARG A 684 35.80 12.48 65.45
C ARG A 684 35.26 12.45 66.87
N SER A 685 36.07 11.96 67.79
CA SER A 685 35.84 11.95 69.24
C SER A 685 37.07 12.50 69.96
N GLU A 686 37.01 12.66 71.28
CA GLU A 686 38.18 13.05 72.09
C GLU A 686 39.32 12.02 72.02
N GLU A 687 39.01 10.75 71.74
CA GLU A 687 40.00 9.67 71.68
C GLU A 687 40.58 9.47 70.28
N ALA A 688 39.72 9.50 69.25
CA ALA A 688 40.11 9.14 67.89
C ALA A 688 39.22 9.75 66.81
N LEU A 689 39.81 9.86 65.61
CA LEU A 689 39.14 10.05 64.33
C LEU A 689 38.97 8.69 63.66
N VAL A 690 37.73 8.29 63.38
CA VAL A 690 37.37 7.05 62.69
C VAL A 690 36.79 7.36 61.32
N ILE A 691 37.18 6.58 60.32
CA ILE A 691 36.78 6.74 58.93
C ILE A 691 36.20 5.44 58.40
N GLU A 692 35.07 5.56 57.72
CA GLU A 692 34.35 4.46 57.09
C GLU A 692 34.08 4.79 55.61
N ALA A 693 34.26 3.80 54.73
CA ALA A 693 33.93 3.92 53.30
C ALA A 693 33.49 2.57 52.70
N PRO A 694 32.52 2.55 51.76
CA PRO A 694 32.05 1.33 51.12
C PRO A 694 32.99 0.87 49.99
N TYR A 695 33.19 -0.45 49.85
CA TYR A 695 33.89 -1.06 48.72
C TYR A 695 33.03 -1.08 47.45
N ALA A 696 33.67 -1.16 46.29
CA ALA A 696 33.01 -1.38 45.00
C ALA A 696 32.29 -2.74 44.95
N GLU A 697 31.17 -2.79 44.25
CA GLU A 697 30.34 -3.98 44.12
C GLU A 697 30.27 -4.44 42.66
N ALA A 698 30.47 -5.74 42.42
CA ALA A 698 30.18 -6.36 41.14
C ALA A 698 28.77 -6.97 41.18
N VAL A 699 27.95 -6.60 40.19
CA VAL A 699 26.56 -7.07 40.08
C VAL A 699 26.38 -7.80 38.76
N LEU A 700 25.55 -8.84 38.73
CA LEU A 700 25.10 -9.50 37.49
C LEU A 700 23.64 -9.91 37.67
N ASN A 701 22.76 -9.48 36.75
CA ASN A 701 21.32 -9.76 36.80
C ASN A 701 20.68 -9.44 38.17
N GLY A 702 21.08 -8.30 38.76
CA GLY A 702 20.61 -7.83 40.08
C GLY A 702 21.18 -8.58 41.28
N LYS A 703 22.11 -9.51 41.09
CA LYS A 703 22.78 -10.24 42.18
C LYS A 703 24.17 -9.70 42.45
N ASN A 704 24.52 -9.54 43.73
CA ASN A 704 25.88 -9.22 44.14
C ASN A 704 26.78 -10.47 43.94
N ILE A 705 27.80 -10.33 43.10
CA ILE A 705 28.80 -11.37 42.78
C ILE A 705 30.22 -10.86 43.07
N THR A 706 30.34 -9.87 43.96
CA THR A 706 31.63 -9.33 44.40
C THR A 706 32.46 -10.43 45.06
N ALA A 707 33.77 -10.43 44.81
CA ALA A 707 34.68 -11.33 45.49
C ALA A 707 34.62 -11.16 47.02
N GLU A 708 34.73 -12.26 47.76
CA GLU A 708 34.76 -12.28 49.22
C GLU A 708 36.10 -12.88 49.71
N PRO A 709 37.00 -12.09 50.33
CA PRO A 709 36.89 -10.63 50.59
C PRO A 709 37.00 -9.77 49.31
N PRO A 710 36.54 -8.50 49.33
CA PRO A 710 36.70 -7.58 48.20
C PRO A 710 38.17 -7.48 47.76
N ARG A 711 38.39 -7.43 46.44
CA ARG A 711 39.74 -7.42 45.85
C ARG A 711 40.36 -6.02 45.77
N THR A 712 39.55 -4.97 45.90
CA THR A 712 40.00 -3.56 45.90
C THR A 712 40.57 -3.18 47.26
N GLU A 713 41.42 -2.16 47.28
CA GLU A 713 41.98 -1.57 48.50
C GLU A 713 41.49 -0.13 48.64
N ILE A 714 41.04 0.29 49.82
CA ILE A 714 40.70 1.69 50.10
C ILE A 714 41.73 2.28 51.04
N TRP A 715 42.20 3.48 50.73
CA TRP A 715 43.15 4.24 51.55
C TRP A 715 42.54 5.59 51.93
N ALA A 716 42.67 5.99 53.20
CA ALA A 716 42.30 7.31 53.68
C ALA A 716 43.55 8.19 53.79
N LEU A 717 43.44 9.41 53.28
CA LEU A 717 44.44 10.47 53.41
C LEU A 717 43.91 11.54 54.36
N LEU A 718 44.68 11.86 55.40
CA LEU A 718 44.35 12.90 56.37
C LEU A 718 45.07 14.19 56.00
N TYR A 719 44.32 15.28 55.86
CA TYR A 719 44.85 16.60 55.53
C TYR A 719 44.59 17.62 56.63
N ALA A 720 45.51 18.57 56.79
CA ALA A 720 45.30 19.81 57.53
C ALA A 720 45.12 21.01 56.58
N GLN A 721 44.16 21.89 56.88
CA GLN A 721 43.97 23.13 56.12
C GLN A 721 44.90 24.21 56.66
N VAL A 722 45.70 24.80 55.77
CA VAL A 722 46.64 25.89 56.09
C VAL A 722 46.37 27.09 55.21
N ARG A 723 46.27 28.27 55.83
CA ARG A 723 46.08 29.53 55.10
C ARG A 723 47.39 29.93 54.40
N GLN A 724 47.31 30.28 53.12
CA GLN A 724 48.47 30.80 52.39
C GLN A 724 49.02 32.07 53.06
N ALA A 725 50.32 32.28 52.99
CA ALA A 725 51.00 33.42 53.62
C ALA A 725 50.53 34.79 53.09
N ASP A 726 50.00 34.84 51.86
CA ASP A 726 49.40 36.05 51.28
C ASP A 726 47.95 36.31 51.75
N GLY A 727 47.41 35.41 52.57
CA GLY A 727 46.07 35.47 53.13
C GLY A 727 44.93 35.23 52.14
N LYS A 728 45.23 34.91 50.87
CA LYS A 728 44.25 34.88 49.77
C LYS A 728 43.52 33.54 49.60
N ASP A 729 44.11 32.43 50.03
CA ASP A 729 43.55 31.10 49.84
C ASP A 729 43.97 30.14 50.97
N TRP A 730 43.35 28.97 51.01
CA TRP A 730 43.73 27.83 51.85
C TRP A 730 44.35 26.71 51.00
N ARG A 731 45.22 25.90 51.61
CA ARG A 731 45.89 24.72 51.03
C ARG A 731 45.75 23.52 51.97
N ASN A 732 45.74 22.33 51.39
CA ASN A 732 45.71 21.08 52.13
C ASN A 732 47.12 20.49 52.22
N ILE A 733 47.60 20.25 53.44
CA ILE A 733 48.87 19.57 53.71
C ILE A 733 48.55 18.15 54.17
N LEU A 734 49.13 17.15 53.51
CA LEU A 734 48.95 15.74 53.89
C LEU A 734 49.68 15.47 55.21
N LEU A 735 48.99 14.91 56.19
CA LEU A 735 49.54 14.50 57.48
C LEU A 735 49.97 13.03 57.48
N ASP A 736 49.08 12.12 57.05
CA ASP A 736 49.31 10.68 57.01
C ASP A 736 48.34 10.00 56.02
N ASP A 737 48.65 8.77 55.62
CA ASP A 737 47.82 7.91 54.78
C ASP A 737 47.72 6.49 55.37
N ARG A 738 46.50 5.93 55.45
CA ARG A 738 46.26 4.60 56.03
C ARG A 738 45.28 3.77 55.21
N ALA A 739 45.61 2.49 55.04
CA ALA A 739 44.69 1.51 54.45
C ALA A 739 43.48 1.26 55.38
N LEU A 740 42.30 1.12 54.79
CA LEU A 740 41.09 0.70 55.48
C LEU A 740 41.07 -0.82 55.59
N ARG A 741 40.72 -1.32 56.77
CA ARG A 741 40.55 -2.75 57.04
C ARG A 741 39.09 -3.14 56.89
N LEU A 742 38.82 -4.26 56.25
CA LEU A 742 37.47 -4.77 56.05
C LEU A 742 36.74 -4.94 57.39
N ARG A 743 35.60 -4.26 57.53
CA ARG A 743 34.67 -4.42 58.65
C ARG A 743 33.98 -5.79 58.53
N PRO A 744 34.05 -6.66 59.56
CA PRO A 744 33.34 -7.93 59.53
C PRO A 744 31.83 -7.72 59.38
N ARG A 745 31.23 -8.30 58.33
CA ARG A 745 29.78 -8.28 58.08
C ARG A 745 29.08 -9.29 59.00
N VAL A 746 28.81 -8.96 60.26
CA VAL A 746 28.20 -9.89 61.23
C VAL A 746 26.76 -9.49 61.58
N LEU A 747 25.81 -10.42 61.45
CA LEU A 747 24.43 -10.25 61.90
C LEU A 747 24.24 -10.88 63.29
N GLY A 748 24.00 -10.04 64.31
CA GLY A 748 23.37 -10.36 65.62
C GLY A 748 23.86 -11.57 66.45
N ARG A 749 24.20 -11.35 67.73
CA ARG A 749 24.36 -12.45 68.71
C ARG A 749 23.00 -13.09 69.02
N ARG A 750 22.72 -14.30 68.54
CA ARG A 750 21.66 -15.14 69.13
C ARG A 750 22.24 -15.88 70.35
N ARG A 751 21.79 -15.52 71.56
CA ARG A 751 22.04 -16.34 72.77
C ARG A 751 21.09 -17.53 72.71
N ASP A 752 21.60 -18.72 72.45
CA ASP A 752 20.86 -19.95 72.71
C ASP A 752 21.20 -20.43 74.13
N THR A 753 20.19 -20.53 75.00
CA THR A 753 20.36 -20.76 76.45
C THR A 753 20.39 -22.25 76.80
N ILE A 754 21.01 -23.10 75.97
CA ILE A 754 21.13 -24.54 76.25
C ILE A 754 22.55 -24.98 75.91
N VAL A 755 23.28 -25.43 76.94
CA VAL A 755 24.67 -25.91 76.96
C VAL A 755 25.74 -24.79 77.07
N GLY A 756 26.48 -24.80 78.18
CA GLY A 756 27.47 -23.81 78.60
C GLY A 756 28.76 -23.71 77.77
N SER A 757 28.67 -23.81 76.44
CA SER A 757 29.75 -23.51 75.50
C SER A 757 29.33 -22.36 74.59
N VAL A 758 29.91 -21.18 74.81
CA VAL A 758 29.66 -19.99 73.98
C VAL A 758 30.41 -20.16 72.65
N GLN A 759 29.73 -20.68 71.63
CA GLN A 759 30.18 -20.60 70.24
C GLN A 759 29.38 -19.50 69.54
N PRO A 760 29.96 -18.34 69.19
CA PRO A 760 29.27 -17.34 68.40
C PRO A 760 29.12 -17.84 66.95
N MET A 761 27.95 -18.39 66.59
CA MET A 761 27.58 -18.52 65.18
C MET A 761 27.13 -17.14 64.68
N ALA A 762 28.07 -16.40 64.10
CA ALA A 762 27.80 -15.19 63.35
C ALA A 762 27.29 -15.57 61.95
N PHE A 763 26.04 -15.21 61.62
CA PHE A 763 25.59 -15.26 60.23
C PHE A 763 26.13 -14.03 59.50
N GLN A 764 26.88 -14.23 58.43
CA GLN A 764 27.37 -13.14 57.59
C GLN A 764 26.32 -12.80 56.54
N ASN A 765 25.89 -11.54 56.48
CA ASN A 765 25.06 -11.07 55.38
C ASN A 765 25.96 -10.81 54.16
N ARG A 766 26.02 -11.79 53.26
CA ARG A 766 26.85 -11.72 52.04
C ARG A 766 26.35 -10.69 51.04
N ASP A 767 25.07 -10.37 51.07
CA ASP A 767 24.45 -9.41 50.15
C ASP A 767 24.62 -7.95 50.60
N ALA A 768 25.01 -7.71 51.86
CA ALA A 768 25.25 -6.36 52.37
C ALA A 768 26.57 -5.78 51.83
N THR A 769 26.59 -4.47 51.58
CA THR A 769 27.80 -3.75 51.16
C THR A 769 28.96 -3.93 52.16
N ALA A 770 30.17 -4.15 51.64
CA ALA A 770 31.38 -4.20 52.48
C ALA A 770 31.82 -2.78 52.81
N TYR A 771 32.21 -2.57 54.05
CA TYR A 771 32.78 -1.31 54.52
C TYR A 771 34.22 -1.53 54.99
N GLY A 772 35.09 -0.59 54.66
CA GLY A 772 36.41 -0.47 55.23
C GLY A 772 36.39 0.47 56.43
N LEU A 773 37.22 0.21 57.43
CA LEU A 773 37.39 1.05 58.62
C LEU A 773 38.87 1.34 58.86
N THR A 774 39.20 2.58 59.18
CA THR A 774 40.50 2.99 59.73
C THR A 774 40.33 4.18 60.68
N GLY A 775 41.41 4.61 61.31
CA GLY A 775 41.38 5.79 62.15
C GLY A 775 42.74 6.21 62.68
N TRP A 776 42.76 7.39 63.27
CA TRP A 776 43.91 8.01 63.94
C TRP A 776 43.55 8.35 65.38
N ARG A 777 44.48 8.13 66.31
CA ARG A 777 44.30 8.60 67.68
C ARG A 777 44.48 10.11 67.73
N GLN A 778 43.75 10.80 68.60
CA GLN A 778 43.87 12.25 68.73
C GLN A 778 45.29 12.69 69.10
N ALA A 779 46.01 11.90 69.91
CA ALA A 779 47.42 12.13 70.23
C ALA A 779 48.33 12.07 68.99
N GLU A 780 48.10 11.12 68.08
CA GLU A 780 48.87 10.97 66.83
C GLU A 780 48.67 12.19 65.93
N ILE A 781 47.43 12.67 65.80
CA ILE A 781 47.10 13.86 65.01
C ILE A 781 47.81 15.10 65.58
N ALA A 782 47.82 15.26 66.91
CA ALA A 782 48.48 16.38 67.57
C ALA A 782 50.01 16.35 67.36
N ASP A 783 50.61 15.17 67.31
CA ASP A 783 52.03 15.01 67.00
C ASP A 783 52.33 15.34 65.54
N PHE A 784 51.52 14.86 64.57
CA PHE A 784 51.67 15.23 63.16
C PHE A 784 51.59 16.75 62.92
N LEU A 785 50.63 17.42 63.58
CA LEU A 785 50.48 18.87 63.48
C LEU A 785 51.69 19.59 64.09
N ARG A 786 52.17 19.12 65.26
CA ARG A 786 53.34 19.70 65.93
C ARG A 786 54.62 19.55 65.11
N ASP A 787 54.83 18.39 64.49
CA ASP A 787 56.00 18.11 63.66
C ASP A 787 56.05 19.03 62.43
N LEU A 788 54.89 19.44 61.92
CA LEU A 788 54.76 20.42 60.83
C LEU A 788 54.66 21.88 61.31
N GLY A 789 54.71 22.13 62.62
CA GLY A 789 54.59 23.48 63.22
C GLY A 789 53.19 24.10 63.10
N LEU A 790 52.16 23.27 62.92
CA LEU A 790 50.76 23.70 62.80
C LEU A 790 50.04 23.71 64.17
N PRO A 791 49.07 24.61 64.40
CA PRO A 791 48.24 24.60 65.61
C PRO A 791 47.48 23.28 65.80
N GLN A 792 47.30 22.84 67.04
CA GLN A 792 46.59 21.58 67.35
C GLN A 792 45.10 21.62 67.02
N ASP A 793 44.53 22.83 66.95
CA ASP A 793 43.16 23.13 66.54
C ASP A 793 43.03 23.39 65.02
N SER A 794 44.06 23.08 64.22
CA SER A 794 43.98 23.22 62.76
C SER A 794 42.80 22.41 62.20
N PRO A 795 42.00 22.98 61.28
CA PRO A 795 40.95 22.24 60.60
C PRO A 795 41.51 21.05 59.83
N LEU A 796 40.79 19.93 59.86
CA LEU A 796 41.18 18.68 59.23
C LEU A 796 40.16 18.26 58.18
N SER A 797 40.63 17.56 57.17
CA SER A 797 39.77 16.91 56.18
C SER A 797 40.33 15.56 55.75
N VAL A 798 39.45 14.70 55.25
CA VAL A 798 39.80 13.35 54.83
C VAL A 798 39.40 13.13 53.39
N LEU A 799 40.24 12.41 52.65
CA LEU A 799 39.97 11.92 51.31
C LEU A 799 40.14 10.39 51.29
N CYS A 800 39.13 9.65 50.84
CA CYS A 800 39.27 8.22 50.58
C CYS A 800 39.53 7.98 49.09
N VAL A 801 40.40 7.03 48.79
CA VAL A 801 40.74 6.60 47.43
C VAL A 801 40.65 5.08 47.37
N GLU A 802 39.81 4.57 46.47
CA GLU A 802 39.69 3.15 46.19
C GLU A 802 40.54 2.79 44.97
N MET A 803 41.35 1.74 45.11
CA MET A 803 42.33 1.28 44.14
C MET A 803 41.91 -0.07 43.57
N LEU A 804 42.18 -0.27 42.27
CA LEU A 804 42.03 -1.58 41.64
C LEU A 804 43.00 -2.62 42.24
N PRO A 805 42.67 -3.93 42.18
CA PRO A 805 43.48 -4.97 42.80
C PRO A 805 44.94 -4.99 42.32
N ARG A 806 45.88 -5.18 43.24
CA ARG A 806 47.30 -5.38 42.89
C ARG A 806 47.48 -6.74 42.22
N ALA A 807 48.38 -6.84 41.24
CA ALA A 807 48.70 -8.13 40.59
C ALA A 807 49.15 -9.23 41.59
N ALA A 808 49.79 -8.85 42.70
CA ALA A 808 50.17 -9.76 43.78
C ALA A 808 48.97 -10.28 44.60
N ALA A 809 47.95 -9.45 44.82
CA ALA A 809 46.70 -9.85 45.47
C ALA A 809 45.91 -10.87 44.63
N LEU A 810 45.93 -10.71 43.30
CA LEU A 810 45.33 -11.67 42.35
C LEU A 810 46.06 -13.03 42.33
N ARG A 811 47.41 -13.06 42.45
CA ARG A 811 48.21 -14.29 42.40
C ARG A 811 48.21 -15.09 43.71
N SER A 812 48.23 -14.42 44.86
CA SER A 812 48.23 -15.08 46.17
C SER A 812 46.95 -15.89 46.44
N GLN A 813 45.82 -15.48 45.86
CA GLN A 813 44.56 -16.21 45.96
C GLN A 813 44.44 -17.37 44.96
N ALA A 814 44.91 -17.23 43.71
CA ALA A 814 44.95 -18.34 42.75
C ALA A 814 45.75 -19.55 43.30
N ALA A 815 46.82 -19.28 44.05
CA ALA A 815 47.58 -20.31 44.76
C ALA A 815 46.86 -20.90 45.99
N GLY A 816 45.91 -20.16 46.58
CA GLY A 816 45.05 -20.62 47.67
C GLY A 816 43.91 -21.53 47.20
N GLU A 817 43.29 -21.19 46.06
CA GLU A 817 42.24 -22.01 45.42
C GLU A 817 42.81 -23.34 44.87
N GLN A 818 44.01 -23.34 44.29
CA GLN A 818 44.69 -24.58 43.89
C GLN A 818 44.93 -25.55 45.07
N ARG A 819 45.23 -25.03 46.27
CA ARG A 819 45.39 -25.87 47.48
C ARG A 819 44.06 -26.39 48.04
N GLN A 820 42.93 -25.72 47.77
CA GLN A 820 41.60 -26.23 48.13
C GLN A 820 41.07 -27.24 47.12
N ALA A 821 41.43 -27.12 45.84
CA ALA A 821 41.04 -28.05 44.79
C ALA A 821 41.77 -29.41 44.86
N GLU A 822 42.95 -29.49 45.47
CA GLU A 822 43.68 -30.74 45.74
C GLU A 822 43.17 -31.48 47.01
N GLY A 823 42.23 -30.89 47.76
CA GLY A 823 41.63 -31.51 48.95
C GLY A 823 40.41 -32.37 48.62
N ASP A 824 40.44 -33.63 49.07
CA ASP A 824 39.39 -34.64 48.86
C ASP A 824 37.97 -34.10 49.10
N LEU A 825 37.05 -34.37 48.16
CA LEU A 825 35.71 -33.80 48.06
C LEU A 825 34.84 -34.04 49.32
N VAL A 826 35.19 -35.07 50.10
CA VAL A 826 34.54 -35.41 51.37
C VAL A 826 34.98 -34.47 52.50
N SER A 827 36.23 -34.01 52.49
CA SER A 827 36.78 -33.10 53.51
C SER A 827 36.22 -31.67 53.38
N SER A 828 35.97 -31.21 52.15
CA SER A 828 35.38 -29.88 51.88
C SER A 828 33.91 -29.80 52.29
N VAL A 829 33.14 -30.89 52.13
CA VAL A 829 31.75 -30.99 52.60
C VAL A 829 31.66 -31.07 54.12
N GLN A 830 32.64 -31.71 54.79
CA GLN A 830 32.72 -31.75 56.25
C GLN A 830 33.15 -30.40 56.86
N ALA A 831 34.04 -29.66 56.19
CA ALA A 831 34.42 -28.30 56.58
C ALA A 831 33.22 -27.33 56.50
N ALA A 832 32.44 -27.39 55.43
CA ALA A 832 31.22 -26.59 55.25
C ALA A 832 30.13 -26.86 56.32
N ARG A 833 30.09 -28.06 56.90
CA ARG A 833 29.15 -28.43 57.98
C ARG A 833 29.66 -28.12 59.39
N SER A 834 30.96 -27.89 59.57
CA SER A 834 31.56 -27.77 60.91
C SER A 834 31.73 -26.34 61.43
N GLY A 835 31.35 -25.32 60.64
CA GLY A 835 31.38 -23.91 61.09
C GLY A 835 32.76 -23.36 61.44
N ARG A 836 33.85 -24.04 61.09
CA ARG A 836 35.21 -23.52 61.25
C ARG A 836 35.49 -22.52 60.13
N ALA A 837 35.35 -21.24 60.46
CA ALA A 837 35.86 -20.16 59.63
C ALA A 837 37.35 -20.41 59.32
N ALA A 838 37.70 -20.45 58.03
CA ALA A 838 39.09 -20.31 57.63
C ALA A 838 39.61 -18.98 58.19
N ALA A 839 40.75 -19.02 58.87
CA ALA A 839 41.40 -17.81 59.35
C ALA A 839 41.58 -16.82 58.19
N PRO A 840 41.37 -15.51 58.39
CA PRO A 840 41.67 -14.54 57.35
C PRO A 840 43.15 -14.71 57.00
N LEU A 841 43.43 -15.03 55.74
CA LEU A 841 44.76 -14.84 55.17
C LEU A 841 45.07 -13.36 55.37
N ALA A 842 45.95 -13.06 56.32
CA ALA A 842 46.51 -11.75 56.49
C ALA A 842 47.08 -11.35 55.12
N MET A 843 46.49 -10.33 54.50
CA MET A 843 47.18 -9.63 53.42
C MET A 843 48.50 -9.19 54.01
N ALA A 844 49.60 -9.67 53.43
CA ALA A 844 50.92 -9.25 53.82
C ALA A 844 50.95 -7.72 53.85
N ASP A 845 51.41 -7.18 54.98
CA ASP A 845 51.80 -5.78 55.11
C ASP A 845 53.01 -5.59 54.18
N ASP A 846 52.76 -5.43 52.88
CA ASP A 846 53.73 -4.81 52.00
C ASP A 846 53.75 -3.34 52.42
N ASP A 847 54.86 -2.91 53.00
CA ASP A 847 55.21 -1.58 53.53
C ASP A 847 55.13 -0.45 52.46
N VAL A 848 54.40 -0.68 51.38
CA VAL A 848 54.26 0.19 50.21
C VAL A 848 52.99 1.00 50.34
N ARG A 849 53.17 2.31 50.52
CA ARG A 849 52.10 3.32 50.53
C ARG A 849 51.80 3.80 49.10
N PRO A 850 50.71 3.35 48.46
CA PRO A 850 50.50 3.52 47.02
C PRO A 850 50.15 4.96 46.61
N LEU A 851 49.73 5.80 47.56
CA LEU A 851 49.29 7.18 47.30
C LEU A 851 50.30 8.24 47.73
N THR A 852 51.38 7.84 48.39
CA THR A 852 52.51 8.68 48.78
C THR A 852 53.77 8.23 48.04
N ASP A 853 54.36 7.11 48.46
CA ASP A 853 55.63 6.60 47.90
C ASP A 853 55.47 5.99 46.50
N GLY A 854 54.27 5.47 46.19
CA GLY A 854 53.96 4.78 44.94
C GLY A 854 53.02 5.51 43.98
N LEU A 855 52.82 6.83 44.16
CA LEU A 855 51.83 7.59 43.39
C LEU A 855 52.06 7.47 41.87
N GLY A 856 51.01 7.11 41.13
CA GLY A 856 51.07 6.91 39.67
C GLY A 856 51.43 5.49 39.22
N HIS A 857 51.88 4.61 40.13
CA HIS A 857 52.15 3.20 39.81
C HIS A 857 50.93 2.28 39.94
N TYR A 858 49.86 2.76 40.57
CA TYR A 858 48.64 2.02 40.84
C TYR A 858 47.42 2.70 40.23
N ARG A 859 46.45 1.90 39.76
CA ARG A 859 45.23 2.41 39.14
C ARG A 859 44.18 2.75 40.19
N ILE A 860 43.77 4.02 40.21
CA ILE A 860 42.65 4.50 41.02
C ILE A 860 41.34 4.06 40.35
N LEU A 861 40.45 3.42 41.11
CA LEU A 861 39.09 3.11 40.68
C LEU A 861 38.18 4.33 40.84
N ARG A 862 38.19 4.93 42.04
CA ARG A 862 37.41 6.13 42.36
C ARG A 862 37.94 6.85 43.60
N THR A 863 37.56 8.12 43.76
CA THR A 863 37.92 8.96 44.91
C THR A 863 36.67 9.53 45.55
N SER A 864 36.71 9.77 46.86
CA SER A 864 35.66 10.51 47.56
C SER A 864 35.80 12.01 47.31
N PRO A 865 34.76 12.83 47.57
CA PRO A 865 34.99 14.23 47.85
C PRO A 865 35.88 14.39 49.10
N LEU A 866 36.59 15.51 49.18
CA LEU A 866 37.22 15.95 50.40
C LEU A 866 36.13 16.21 51.44
N THR A 867 36.21 15.52 52.56
CA THR A 867 35.21 15.56 53.63
C THR A 867 35.81 16.25 54.84
N GLU A 868 35.18 17.33 55.28
CA GLU A 868 35.58 18.06 56.49
C GLU A 868 35.39 17.19 57.72
N VAL A 869 36.40 17.16 58.59
CA VAL A 869 36.34 16.42 59.85
C VAL A 869 35.61 17.28 60.89
N PRO A 870 34.63 16.74 61.63
CA PRO A 870 33.94 17.48 62.68
C PRO A 870 34.91 18.05 63.73
N GLU A 871 34.63 19.28 64.18
CA GLU A 871 35.35 19.88 65.30
C GLU A 871 35.05 19.14 66.59
N VAL A 872 36.07 18.96 67.42
CA VAL A 872 35.96 18.49 68.80
C VAL A 872 36.62 19.57 69.65
N CYS A 873 35.97 19.96 70.76
CA CYS A 873 36.55 20.93 71.70
C CYS A 873 37.95 20.45 72.11
N CYS A 874 38.96 21.26 71.83
CA CYS A 874 40.33 20.91 72.17
C CYS A 874 40.43 20.80 73.71
N PRO A 875 40.85 19.65 74.27
CA PRO A 875 40.94 19.50 75.73
C PRO A 875 42.06 20.34 76.36
N THR A 876 42.86 21.05 75.54
CA THR A 876 44.03 21.86 75.96
C THR A 876 44.04 23.28 75.40
N CYS A 877 42.94 23.79 74.80
CA CYS A 877 42.84 25.18 74.35
C CYS A 877 42.46 26.16 75.47
#